data_AF-A0A318SKN6-F1
#
_entry.id   AF-A0A318SKN6-F1
#
_cell.length_a   1.000
_cell.length_b   1.000
_cell.length_c   1.000
_cell.angle_alpha   90.00
_cell.angle_beta   90.00
_cell.angle_gamma   90.00
#
_symmetry.space_group_name_H-M   'P 1'
#
loop_
_entity.id
_entity.type
_entity.pdbx_description
1 polymer ?
#
loop_
_entity_poly.entity_id
_entity_poly.type
_entity_poly.pdbx_seq_one_letter_code
_entity_poly.pdbx_strand_id
1 'polypeptide(L)'
;MTSTLRSSLALLGLAADADEKAVRRAYAVLLKQIDQATEPDRFVALRVAYERALGHARSAAHVGSMTGAWSAAANEWTARPPTEAIFEAPPGPMAAPPSQDAEMGQPDAAGLQEVADDPPSRSDNEAEPATTDRRAEQRPEPIPDAPPPEPAQSLSREADGRSPDSFAEPDGNISTGSDPDPAAPATSAEPVQSRNQDAESVLNAMLQHLAFSPSDVDAARACIGQALKDPVLIALDERERFEQLLAGRLASHELGHHRVPLLMAASESFGWNSFGRAEYFQRDEHGAALWQAVEQISILSTKHLAFALSLLEEPTQSAALGAKIDDRMLKAFEARFPGVVSWWFTPGHLDRWHRVWQRMPLWRKAPAKLRDPDTRNALMGIALGIIAIPVGIAIFSYLANSNNQSQRARVSSECSRVHEKTSRAGWKDVPWPDVKTLSSCMAMRPPSAMGGRAEFSQLEAIAKRLYPGAGVVAWVYASEVSINLRDGRAFGFPTPTPLLCVSIARFAAEAAWLQVGDVRAAKALITDLATCESLANEGKEKPSPGRPEGQGEVFTGTPVLWAMLRQTDAWPQTANAGAGAGAGAGAGAGAGAGAGLPIPLTSLVQAASAIGPVSEQRGPRLHRKAQDGESEAVRPALRSAADVLTPPPAARSAFSVLPPPVP
;
A
#
# COMPACT_ATOMS: atom_id res chain seq x y z
N MET A 1 18.52 -15.10 19.26
CA MET A 1 17.91 -14.61 20.51
C MET A 1 18.98 -14.65 21.60
N THR A 2 19.36 -13.52 22.19
CA THR A 2 20.45 -13.46 23.18
C THR A 2 20.03 -14.08 24.52
N SER A 3 20.98 -14.61 25.31
CA SER A 3 20.71 -15.20 26.63
C SER A 3 19.94 -14.24 27.55
N THR A 4 20.34 -12.96 27.54
CA THR A 4 19.74 -11.88 28.33
C THR A 4 18.27 -11.62 27.97
N LEU A 5 17.91 -11.70 26.68
CA LEU A 5 16.54 -11.53 26.24
C LEU A 5 15.67 -12.72 26.68
N ARG A 6 16.20 -13.95 26.59
CA ARG A 6 15.49 -15.15 27.06
C ARG A 6 15.21 -15.08 28.56
N SER A 7 16.18 -14.62 29.35
CA SER A 7 15.99 -14.38 30.79
C SER A 7 14.96 -13.28 31.06
N SER A 8 14.96 -12.20 30.28
CA SER A 8 13.98 -11.10 30.44
C SER A 8 12.55 -11.55 30.14
N LEU A 9 12.34 -12.35 29.09
CA LEU A 9 11.01 -12.90 28.75
C LEU A 9 10.57 -13.98 29.74
N ALA A 10 11.50 -14.80 30.24
CA ALA A 10 11.21 -15.76 31.30
C ALA A 10 10.78 -15.07 32.60
N LEU A 11 11.42 -13.95 32.97
CA LEU A 11 11.04 -13.15 34.13
C LEU A 11 9.63 -12.55 33.98
N LEU A 12 9.22 -12.21 32.75
CA LEU A 12 7.86 -11.75 32.44
C LEU A 12 6.85 -12.90 32.27
N GLY A 13 7.29 -14.16 32.27
CA GLY A 13 6.42 -15.32 32.01
C GLY A 13 5.88 -15.38 30.58
N LEU A 14 6.64 -14.87 29.60
CA LEU A 14 6.21 -14.76 28.20
C LEU A 14 6.95 -15.73 27.29
N ALA A 15 6.26 -16.14 26.22
CA ALA A 15 6.86 -16.90 25.12
C ALA A 15 7.83 -16.03 24.28
N ALA A 16 8.67 -16.68 23.48
CA ALA A 16 9.70 -16.01 22.68
C ALA A 16 9.15 -15.12 21.57
N ASP A 17 7.90 -15.35 21.15
CA ASP A 17 7.17 -14.67 20.09
C ASP A 17 6.12 -13.68 20.62
N ALA A 18 6.17 -13.35 21.92
CA ALA A 18 5.21 -12.45 22.54
C ALA A 18 5.19 -11.05 21.87
N ASP A 19 3.98 -10.58 21.55
CA ASP A 19 3.76 -9.27 20.94
C ASP A 19 3.87 -8.11 21.96
N GLU A 20 3.90 -6.87 21.48
CA GLU A 20 4.03 -5.69 22.33
C GLU A 20 2.90 -5.59 23.37
N LYS A 21 1.70 -6.07 23.04
CA LYS A 21 0.54 -6.06 23.94
C LYS A 21 0.71 -7.06 25.07
N ALA A 22 1.19 -8.27 24.79
CA ALA A 22 1.49 -9.30 25.78
C ALA A 22 2.58 -8.85 26.76
N VAL A 23 3.65 -8.22 26.26
CA VAL A 23 4.73 -7.64 27.08
C VAL A 23 4.18 -6.60 28.07
N ARG A 24 3.37 -5.65 27.60
CA ARG A 24 2.77 -4.62 28.46
C ARG A 24 1.82 -5.22 29.50
N ARG A 25 1.02 -6.23 29.12
CA ARG A 25 0.09 -6.90 30.03
C ARG A 25 0.81 -7.64 31.14
N ALA A 26 1.86 -8.40 30.81
CA ALA A 26 2.67 -9.13 31.79
C ALA A 26 3.36 -8.19 32.78
N TYR A 27 3.95 -7.10 32.28
CA TYR A 27 4.55 -6.06 33.13
C TYR A 27 3.52 -5.47 34.11
N ALA A 28 2.33 -5.11 33.64
CA ALA A 28 1.28 -4.56 34.50
C ALA A 28 0.79 -5.54 35.58
N VAL A 29 0.77 -6.84 35.30
CA VAL A 29 0.43 -7.88 36.28
C VAL A 29 1.52 -8.00 37.34
N LEU A 30 2.79 -8.10 36.94
CA LEU A 30 3.92 -8.22 37.86
C LEU A 30 4.13 -6.95 38.69
N LEU A 31 3.90 -5.78 38.11
CA LEU A 31 4.01 -4.49 38.82
C LEU A 31 3.02 -4.38 39.98
N LYS A 32 1.84 -5.00 39.88
CA LYS A 32 0.86 -5.04 40.99
C LYS A 32 1.24 -5.98 42.12
N GLN A 33 2.15 -6.92 41.87
CA GLN A 33 2.60 -7.91 42.86
C GLN A 33 3.83 -7.43 43.64
N ILE A 34 4.54 -6.43 43.12
CA ILE A 34 5.74 -5.87 43.75
C ILE A 34 5.33 -4.65 44.59
N ASP A 35 5.63 -4.70 45.88
CA ASP A 35 5.58 -3.52 46.73
C ASP A 35 6.88 -2.74 46.58
N GLN A 36 6.81 -1.58 45.92
CA GLN A 36 7.98 -0.78 45.55
C GLN A 36 8.74 -0.23 46.77
N ALA A 37 8.07 -0.07 47.92
CA ALA A 37 8.70 0.44 49.13
C ALA A 37 9.56 -0.62 49.82
N THR A 38 9.12 -1.88 49.77
CA THR A 38 9.79 -3.00 50.44
C THR A 38 10.68 -3.81 49.50
N GLU A 39 10.47 -3.74 48.18
CA GLU A 39 11.20 -4.51 47.17
C GLU A 39 11.76 -3.65 45.99
N PRO A 40 12.60 -2.63 46.26
CA PRO A 40 13.11 -1.73 45.20
C PRO A 40 13.93 -2.48 44.13
N ASP A 41 14.71 -3.49 44.52
CA ASP A 41 15.54 -4.26 43.60
C ASP A 41 14.70 -5.09 42.61
N ARG A 42 13.58 -5.66 43.06
CA ARG A 42 12.66 -6.42 42.18
C ARG A 42 11.98 -5.50 41.18
N PHE A 43 11.63 -4.28 41.61
CA PHE A 43 11.07 -3.27 40.71
C PHE A 43 12.06 -2.86 39.62
N VAL A 44 13.32 -2.59 39.97
CA VAL A 44 14.38 -2.25 39.00
C VAL A 44 14.62 -3.42 38.03
N ALA A 45 14.71 -4.65 38.53
CA ALA A 45 14.88 -5.84 37.69
C ALA A 45 13.71 -6.04 36.71
N LEU A 46 12.47 -5.87 37.18
CA LEU A 46 11.27 -5.96 36.35
C LEU A 46 11.25 -4.90 35.25
N ARG A 47 11.63 -3.65 35.57
CA ARG A 47 11.68 -2.55 34.60
C ARG A 47 12.70 -2.81 33.49
N VAL A 48 13.91 -3.25 33.85
CA VAL A 48 14.96 -3.60 32.88
C VAL A 48 14.51 -4.75 31.97
N ALA A 49 13.84 -5.77 32.52
CA ALA A 49 13.29 -6.89 31.73
C ALA A 49 12.19 -6.42 30.76
N TYR A 50 11.29 -5.55 31.21
CA TYR A 50 10.23 -4.95 30.41
C TYR A 50 10.79 -4.15 29.21
N GLU A 51 11.74 -3.24 29.44
CA GLU A 51 12.30 -2.40 28.38
C GLU A 51 12.99 -3.24 27.30
N ARG A 52 13.74 -4.28 27.70
CA ARG A 52 14.38 -5.22 26.77
C ARG A 52 13.36 -6.02 25.96
N ALA A 53 12.34 -6.58 26.62
CA ALA A 53 11.30 -7.35 25.94
C ALA A 53 10.48 -6.48 24.97
N LEU A 54 10.17 -5.23 25.35
CA LEU A 54 9.44 -4.28 24.52
C LEU A 54 10.24 -3.87 23.28
N GLY A 55 11.54 -3.60 23.42
CA GLY A 55 12.44 -3.34 22.30
C GLY A 55 12.46 -4.50 21.30
N HIS A 56 12.51 -5.74 21.80
CA HIS A 56 12.45 -6.92 20.95
C HIS A 56 11.12 -7.04 20.20
N ALA A 57 9.99 -6.91 20.89
CA ALA A 57 8.66 -7.02 20.27
C ALA A 57 8.45 -5.98 19.15
N ARG A 58 8.93 -4.75 19.34
CA ARG A 58 8.88 -3.69 18.31
C ARG A 58 9.74 -4.03 17.09
N SER A 59 10.96 -4.53 17.31
CA SER A 59 11.83 -4.94 16.22
C SER A 59 11.23 -6.12 15.43
N ALA A 60 10.60 -7.08 16.12
CA ALA A 60 9.92 -8.21 15.49
C ALA A 60 8.71 -7.78 14.66
N ALA A 61 7.90 -6.85 15.17
CA ALA A 61 6.77 -6.28 14.42
C ALA A 61 7.23 -5.52 13.17
N HIS A 62 8.36 -4.80 13.25
CA HIS A 62 8.93 -4.09 12.11
C HIS A 62 9.45 -5.06 11.04
N VAL A 63 10.13 -6.15 11.44
CA VAL A 63 10.56 -7.21 10.52
C VAL A 63 9.35 -7.91 9.88
N GLY A 64 8.32 -8.25 10.67
CA GLY A 64 7.08 -8.87 10.18
C GLY A 64 6.33 -7.99 9.17
N SER A 65 6.19 -6.70 9.47
CA SER A 65 5.59 -5.71 8.57
C SER A 65 6.42 -5.54 7.29
N MET A 66 7.75 -5.50 7.40
CA MET A 66 8.64 -5.41 6.25
C MET A 66 8.59 -6.67 5.39
N THR A 67 8.53 -7.88 5.97
CA THR A 67 8.36 -9.12 5.21
C THR A 67 6.98 -9.21 4.56
N GLY A 68 5.91 -8.74 5.21
CA GLY A 68 4.58 -8.66 4.64
C GLY A 68 4.51 -7.66 3.48
N ALA A 69 5.11 -6.48 3.65
CA ALA A 69 5.21 -5.46 2.62
C ALA A 69 6.12 -5.91 1.45
N TRP A 70 7.18 -6.67 1.72
CA TRP A 70 8.02 -7.24 0.67
C TRP A 70 7.35 -8.40 -0.06
N SER A 71 6.56 -9.23 0.62
CA SER A 71 5.80 -10.31 0.00
C SER A 71 4.63 -9.77 -0.82
N ALA A 72 3.96 -8.71 -0.33
CA ALA A 72 2.97 -7.96 -1.09
C ALA A 72 3.59 -7.24 -2.30
N ALA A 73 4.73 -6.55 -2.11
CA ALA A 73 5.44 -5.90 -3.21
C ALA A 73 6.06 -6.90 -4.20
N ALA A 74 6.48 -8.09 -3.75
CA ALA A 74 6.98 -9.16 -4.62
C ALA A 74 5.85 -9.79 -5.43
N ASN A 75 4.66 -9.99 -4.83
CA ASN A 75 3.46 -10.42 -5.56
C ASN A 75 2.92 -9.32 -6.48
N GLU A 76 3.08 -8.04 -6.12
CA GLU A 76 2.73 -6.90 -6.98
C GLU A 76 3.74 -6.71 -8.13
N TRP A 77 5.02 -7.01 -7.91
CA TRP A 77 6.05 -7.01 -8.95
C TRP A 77 5.94 -8.19 -9.92
N THR A 78 5.48 -9.37 -9.47
CA THR A 78 5.22 -10.51 -10.36
C THR A 78 3.86 -10.43 -11.06
N ALA A 79 2.91 -9.67 -10.50
CA ALA A 79 1.61 -9.40 -11.13
C ALA A 79 1.59 -8.16 -12.05
N ARG A 80 2.67 -7.36 -12.09
CA ARG A 80 2.83 -6.29 -13.08
C ARG A 80 3.41 -6.87 -14.38
N PRO A 81 2.67 -6.92 -15.50
CA PRO A 81 3.30 -7.09 -16.80
C PRO A 81 4.33 -5.95 -16.99
N PRO A 82 5.47 -6.22 -17.65
CA PRO A 82 6.50 -5.20 -17.84
C PRO A 82 5.86 -3.97 -18.48
N THR A 83 5.96 -2.84 -17.79
CA THR A 83 5.61 -1.54 -18.37
C THR A 83 6.59 -1.31 -19.52
N GLU A 84 6.14 -1.62 -20.73
CA GLU A 84 6.74 -1.13 -21.95
C GLU A 84 6.92 0.38 -21.82
N ALA A 85 8.15 0.82 -22.10
CA ALA A 85 8.42 2.20 -22.40
C ALA A 85 7.42 2.66 -23.47
N ILE A 86 6.62 3.65 -23.11
CA ILE A 86 5.66 4.31 -24.00
C ILE A 86 6.46 4.95 -25.14
N PHE A 87 6.60 4.21 -26.23
CA PHE A 87 6.57 4.78 -27.57
C PHE A 87 5.10 4.78 -27.99
N GLU A 88 4.55 5.97 -28.26
CA GLU A 88 3.20 6.14 -28.79
C GLU A 88 3.03 5.35 -30.10
N ALA A 89 2.21 4.31 -30.05
CA ALA A 89 1.59 3.68 -31.22
C ALA A 89 0.11 3.33 -30.90
N PRO A 90 -0.80 3.45 -31.88
CA PRO A 90 -2.25 3.52 -31.66
C PRO A 90 -2.90 2.17 -31.25
N PRO A 91 -4.06 2.19 -30.58
CA PRO A 91 -4.64 1.02 -29.90
C PRO A 91 -5.26 0.01 -30.88
N GLY A 92 -4.73 -1.22 -30.87
CA GLY A 92 -5.35 -2.40 -31.46
C GLY A 92 -6.23 -3.15 -30.44
N PRO A 93 -7.32 -3.83 -30.87
CA PRO A 93 -8.33 -4.38 -29.98
C PRO A 93 -7.90 -5.67 -29.28
N MET A 94 -8.25 -5.75 -28.00
CA MET A 94 -8.04 -6.90 -27.11
C MET A 94 -8.83 -8.14 -27.57
N ALA A 95 -8.19 -9.31 -27.49
CA ALA A 95 -8.81 -10.62 -27.66
C ALA A 95 -9.54 -11.08 -26.39
N ALA A 96 -10.72 -11.68 -26.56
CA ALA A 96 -11.54 -12.31 -25.52
C ALA A 96 -11.33 -13.85 -25.51
N PRO A 97 -11.58 -14.54 -24.38
CA PRO A 97 -11.31 -15.98 -24.19
C PRO A 97 -12.32 -16.88 -24.93
N PRO A 98 -11.95 -18.14 -25.28
CA PRO A 98 -12.84 -19.06 -26.00
C PRO A 98 -13.88 -19.68 -25.07
N SER A 99 -15.16 -19.61 -25.47
CA SER A 99 -16.26 -20.37 -24.88
C SER A 99 -16.47 -21.65 -25.67
N GLN A 100 -16.46 -22.78 -24.96
CA GLN A 100 -16.92 -24.09 -25.41
C GLN A 100 -18.46 -24.08 -25.50
N ASP A 101 -18.98 -24.83 -26.48
CA ASP A 101 -20.32 -25.47 -26.55
C ASP A 101 -20.98 -25.30 -27.93
N ALA A 102 -21.05 -26.41 -28.67
CA ALA A 102 -22.16 -26.77 -29.56
C ALA A 102 -21.89 -28.14 -30.20
N GLU A 103 -22.30 -29.22 -29.50
CA GLU A 103 -22.47 -30.55 -30.09
C GLU A 103 -23.95 -30.94 -30.01
N MET A 104 -24.64 -30.89 -31.15
CA MET A 104 -25.95 -31.47 -31.47
C MET A 104 -26.24 -31.08 -32.93
N GLY A 105 -26.58 -31.95 -33.87
CA GLY A 105 -26.76 -33.39 -33.92
C GLY A 105 -27.04 -33.74 -35.39
N GLN A 106 -26.73 -34.97 -35.80
CA GLN A 106 -26.87 -35.46 -37.17
C GLN A 106 -27.69 -36.76 -37.14
N PRO A 107 -28.69 -36.95 -38.02
CA PRO A 107 -29.47 -38.18 -38.02
C PRO A 107 -28.89 -39.17 -39.05
N ASP A 108 -28.67 -40.41 -38.61
CA ASP A 108 -28.42 -41.55 -39.48
C ASP A 108 -29.68 -42.42 -39.61
N ALA A 109 -29.89 -42.91 -40.82
CA ALA A 109 -30.93 -43.84 -41.18
C ALA A 109 -30.35 -45.23 -41.48
N ALA A 110 -31.13 -46.23 -41.07
CA ALA A 110 -31.25 -47.60 -41.60
C ALA A 110 -30.20 -48.65 -41.22
N GLY A 111 -30.69 -49.77 -40.65
CA GLY A 111 -30.06 -51.09 -40.80
C GLY A 111 -30.30 -52.09 -39.65
N LEU A 112 -31.47 -52.74 -39.66
CA LEU A 112 -31.78 -54.14 -39.27
C LEU A 112 -30.76 -54.93 -38.41
N GLN A 113 -31.20 -55.55 -37.30
CA GLN A 113 -31.53 -56.98 -37.24
C GLN A 113 -32.09 -57.41 -35.87
N GLU A 114 -32.97 -58.41 -35.95
CA GLU A 114 -33.83 -59.11 -35.01
C GLU A 114 -33.08 -60.08 -34.08
N VAL A 115 -33.61 -60.35 -32.87
CA VAL A 115 -33.85 -61.68 -32.25
C VAL A 115 -34.19 -61.53 -30.74
N ALA A 116 -35.20 -62.29 -30.33
CA ALA A 116 -35.91 -62.33 -29.06
C ALA A 116 -35.13 -62.96 -27.88
N ASP A 117 -35.51 -62.68 -26.64
CA ASP A 117 -36.15 -63.65 -25.71
C ASP A 117 -36.46 -63.03 -24.33
N ASP A 118 -37.47 -63.63 -23.69
CA ASP A 118 -38.29 -63.23 -22.53
C ASP A 118 -37.59 -63.46 -21.14
N PRO A 119 -38.23 -63.30 -19.95
CA PRO A 119 -37.66 -62.78 -18.68
C PRO A 119 -37.54 -63.96 -17.65
N PRO A 120 -37.80 -63.89 -16.31
CA PRO A 120 -37.87 -62.80 -15.30
C PRO A 120 -37.06 -63.12 -14.00
N SER A 121 -37.21 -62.27 -12.98
CA SER A 121 -37.36 -62.62 -11.54
C SER A 121 -36.25 -62.20 -10.56
N ARG A 122 -36.75 -61.83 -9.36
CA ARG A 122 -36.22 -62.12 -8.00
C ARG A 122 -35.37 -61.02 -7.36
N SER A 123 -35.99 -60.18 -6.52
CA SER A 123 -36.34 -60.33 -5.09
C SER A 123 -35.25 -59.77 -4.16
N ASP A 124 -35.68 -58.89 -3.27
CA ASP A 124 -35.39 -58.87 -1.84
C ASP A 124 -34.00 -59.30 -1.39
N ASN A 125 -33.28 -58.39 -0.72
CA ASN A 125 -32.86 -58.69 0.65
C ASN A 125 -32.50 -57.45 1.47
N GLU A 126 -33.04 -57.52 2.68
CA GLU A 126 -32.82 -56.77 3.91
C GLU A 126 -31.35 -56.61 4.35
N ALA A 127 -31.19 -55.68 5.30
CA ALA A 127 -30.43 -55.82 6.56
C ALA A 127 -29.23 -54.87 6.75
N GLU A 128 -29.49 -53.86 7.58
CA GLU A 128 -28.57 -53.26 8.56
C GLU A 128 -27.86 -54.33 9.43
N PRO A 129 -26.64 -54.10 10.00
CA PRO A 129 -26.54 -53.27 11.21
C PRO A 129 -25.24 -52.45 11.44
N ALA A 130 -25.46 -51.31 12.11
CA ALA A 130 -24.68 -50.69 13.20
C ALA A 130 -23.15 -50.86 13.29
N THR A 131 -22.42 -49.74 13.32
CA THR A 131 -21.24 -49.54 14.20
C THR A 131 -21.04 -48.07 14.61
N THR A 132 -21.23 -47.82 15.90
CA THR A 132 -20.45 -46.97 16.85
C THR A 132 -19.80 -45.64 16.42
N ASP A 133 -20.36 -44.55 16.94
CA ASP A 133 -19.84 -43.72 18.06
C ASP A 133 -18.37 -43.21 18.01
N ARG A 134 -18.20 -41.88 17.83
CA ARG A 134 -17.50 -40.94 18.75
C ARG A 134 -17.11 -39.62 18.07
N ARG A 135 -17.86 -38.54 18.33
CA ARG A 135 -17.28 -37.18 18.44
C ARG A 135 -18.26 -36.23 19.15
N ALA A 136 -18.18 -36.19 20.48
CA ALA A 136 -18.82 -35.16 21.28
C ALA A 136 -18.07 -33.83 21.08
N GLU A 137 -18.73 -32.86 20.47
CA GLU A 137 -18.29 -31.46 20.41
C GLU A 137 -18.58 -30.77 21.75
N GLN A 138 -17.52 -30.23 22.36
CA GLN A 138 -17.62 -29.34 23.52
C GLN A 138 -18.08 -27.96 23.07
N ARG A 139 -19.28 -27.59 23.52
CA ARG A 139 -19.88 -26.25 23.44
C ARG A 139 -19.38 -25.41 24.63
N PRO A 140 -18.80 -24.22 24.44
CA PRO A 140 -18.42 -23.36 25.55
C PRO A 140 -19.64 -22.67 26.18
N GLU A 141 -19.70 -22.68 27.50
CA GLU A 141 -20.72 -22.00 28.32
C GLU A 141 -20.60 -20.46 28.30
N PRO A 142 -21.71 -19.74 28.51
CA PRO A 142 -21.73 -18.27 28.54
C PRO A 142 -21.16 -17.70 29.84
N ILE A 143 -20.33 -16.67 29.70
CA ILE A 143 -19.73 -15.88 30.79
C ILE A 143 -20.82 -14.98 31.41
N PRO A 144 -20.97 -14.90 32.76
CA PRO A 144 -21.92 -14.01 33.40
C PRO A 144 -21.45 -12.55 33.42
N ASP A 145 -22.41 -11.65 33.22
CA ASP A 145 -22.25 -10.19 33.11
C ASP A 145 -21.62 -9.55 34.37
N ALA A 146 -20.69 -8.63 34.13
CA ALA A 146 -20.03 -7.83 35.15
C ALA A 146 -20.92 -6.65 35.62
N PRO A 147 -20.93 -6.30 36.92
CA PRO A 147 -21.71 -5.18 37.43
C PRO A 147 -21.11 -3.81 37.04
N PRO A 148 -21.94 -2.75 36.95
CA PRO A 148 -21.55 -1.43 36.50
C PRO A 148 -20.68 -0.67 37.53
N PRO A 149 -19.78 0.22 37.08
CA PRO A 149 -18.88 0.95 37.97
C PRO A 149 -19.59 2.08 38.75
N GLU A 150 -19.32 2.15 40.05
CA GLU A 150 -19.71 3.25 40.93
C GLU A 150 -18.93 4.55 40.60
N PRO A 151 -19.55 5.74 40.84
CA PRO A 151 -18.96 7.03 40.49
C PRO A 151 -17.87 7.48 41.47
N ALA A 152 -16.79 8.02 40.90
CA ALA A 152 -15.65 8.57 41.62
C ALA A 152 -16.05 9.74 42.54
N GLN A 153 -15.69 9.64 43.82
CA GLN A 153 -15.76 10.74 44.77
C GLN A 153 -14.55 11.66 44.58
N SER A 154 -14.84 12.91 44.26
CA SER A 154 -13.95 14.06 44.28
C SER A 154 -13.52 14.40 45.72
N LEU A 155 -12.22 14.22 46.01
CA LEU A 155 -11.57 14.81 47.17
C LEU A 155 -10.76 16.04 46.75
N SER A 156 -11.37 17.21 46.97
CA SER A 156 -10.66 18.48 47.13
C SER A 156 -9.78 18.39 48.38
N ARG A 157 -8.51 18.81 48.29
CA ARG A 157 -7.74 19.15 49.48
C ARG A 157 -6.85 20.36 49.22
N GLU A 158 -7.00 21.31 50.14
CA GLU A 158 -6.35 22.62 50.22
C GLU A 158 -4.87 22.64 49.86
N ALA A 159 -4.52 23.65 49.05
CA ALA A 159 -3.19 24.23 49.02
C ALA A 159 -3.17 25.38 50.03
N ASP A 160 -2.36 25.25 51.08
CA ASP A 160 -2.04 26.33 52.00
C ASP A 160 -0.51 26.46 52.10
N GLY A 161 -0.04 27.69 51.95
CA GLY A 161 1.35 28.03 51.74
C GLY A 161 2.19 28.04 53.03
N ARG A 162 3.49 27.77 52.88
CA ARG A 162 4.52 28.34 53.77
C ARG A 162 5.91 28.29 53.13
N SER A 163 6.56 29.45 53.10
CA SER A 163 7.97 29.67 52.80
C SER A 163 8.91 28.85 53.69
N PRO A 164 10.13 28.54 53.25
CA PRO A 164 11.22 28.21 54.15
C PRO A 164 12.13 29.42 54.36
N ASP A 165 12.17 29.89 55.62
CA ASP A 165 13.25 30.70 56.15
C ASP A 165 14.44 29.80 56.53
N SER A 166 15.61 30.24 56.08
CA SER A 166 16.90 30.28 56.79
C SER A 166 17.10 29.33 57.98
N PHE A 167 17.89 28.28 57.79
CA PHE A 167 18.54 27.55 58.88
C PHE A 167 20.04 27.82 58.90
N ALA A 168 20.47 28.38 60.03
CA ALA A 168 21.84 28.67 60.40
C ALA A 168 22.59 27.40 60.84
N GLU A 169 23.90 27.39 60.56
CA GLU A 169 24.89 26.47 61.07
C GLU A 169 25.04 26.59 62.60
N PRO A 170 25.39 25.50 63.31
CA PRO A 170 26.03 25.62 64.61
C PRO A 170 27.48 25.10 64.55
N ASP A 171 28.39 25.98 64.98
CA ASP A 171 29.75 25.67 65.38
C ASP A 171 29.78 24.63 66.51
N GLY A 172 30.65 23.63 66.35
CA GLY A 172 30.87 22.55 67.32
C GLY A 172 32.35 22.30 67.55
N ASN A 173 32.96 23.18 68.32
CA ASN A 173 34.31 23.08 68.90
C ASN A 173 34.38 21.92 69.91
N ILE A 174 35.24 20.90 69.69
CA ILE A 174 35.69 20.00 70.77
C ILE A 174 37.22 19.84 70.72
N SER A 175 37.78 20.15 71.88
CA SER A 175 39.17 20.22 72.25
C SER A 175 39.76 18.84 72.57
N THR A 176 40.99 18.64 72.10
CA THR A 176 42.15 18.02 72.77
C THR A 176 41.94 16.95 73.85
N GLY A 177 42.44 15.74 73.56
CA GLY A 177 42.85 14.75 74.57
C GLY A 177 44.04 13.95 74.03
N SER A 178 45.25 14.33 74.43
CA SER A 178 46.47 13.55 74.24
C SER A 178 46.57 12.48 75.34
N ASP A 179 46.93 11.25 74.96
CA ASP A 179 47.88 10.45 75.75
C ASP A 179 48.64 9.48 74.83
N PRO A 180 49.96 9.25 75.06
CA PRO A 180 50.82 8.43 74.20
C PRO A 180 51.26 7.12 74.89
N ASP A 181 51.21 5.96 74.21
CA ASP A 181 52.14 4.82 74.43
C ASP A 181 51.87 3.64 73.45
N PRO A 182 52.74 2.61 73.32
CA PRO A 182 54.02 2.63 72.61
C PRO A 182 54.09 1.64 71.42
N ALA A 183 55.03 1.92 70.52
CA ALA A 183 55.85 0.97 69.75
C ALA A 183 55.20 -0.37 69.32
N ALA A 184 54.49 -0.36 68.20
CA ALA A 184 54.39 -1.54 67.34
C ALA A 184 55.43 -1.42 66.20
N PRO A 185 56.11 -2.52 65.83
CA PRO A 185 57.26 -2.48 64.95
C PRO A 185 56.88 -1.89 63.60
N ALA A 186 57.74 -1.01 63.10
CA ALA A 186 57.72 -0.50 61.74
C ALA A 186 57.82 -1.67 60.77
N THR A 187 56.68 -2.26 60.42
CA THR A 187 56.50 -2.95 59.16
C THR A 187 56.84 -1.89 58.13
N SER A 188 58.01 -2.02 57.54
CA SER A 188 58.41 -1.28 56.36
C SER A 188 57.30 -1.54 55.35
N ALA A 189 56.33 -0.62 55.29
CA ALA A 189 55.49 -0.43 54.14
C ALA A 189 56.48 -0.07 53.06
N GLU A 190 56.98 -1.09 52.36
CA GLU A 190 57.55 -0.90 51.04
C GLU A 190 56.61 0.07 50.36
N PRO A 191 57.11 1.19 49.82
CA PRO A 191 56.27 2.08 49.06
C PRO A 191 55.67 1.19 47.99
N VAL A 192 54.38 0.93 48.12
CA VAL A 192 53.58 0.28 47.11
C VAL A 192 53.63 1.27 45.95
N GLN A 193 54.71 1.15 45.17
CA GLN A 193 54.77 1.46 43.76
C GLN A 193 53.83 0.47 43.06
N SER A 194 52.58 0.38 43.54
CA SER A 194 51.43 0.20 42.69
C SER A 194 51.63 1.24 41.63
N ARG A 195 52.24 0.81 40.51
CA ARG A 195 52.17 1.53 39.26
C ARG A 195 50.71 1.94 39.17
N ASN A 196 50.48 3.25 39.27
CA ASN A 196 49.19 3.86 39.00
C ASN A 196 48.91 3.58 37.52
N GLN A 197 48.51 2.34 37.22
CA GLN A 197 47.84 2.00 35.99
C GLN A 197 46.51 2.72 36.12
N ASP A 198 46.41 3.82 35.40
CA ASP A 198 45.18 4.57 35.25
C ASP A 198 44.42 4.04 34.03
N ALA A 199 43.16 4.47 33.88
CA ALA A 199 42.34 4.19 32.71
C ALA A 199 43.04 4.49 31.37
N GLU A 200 43.93 5.48 31.33
CA GLU A 200 44.69 5.86 30.14
C GLU A 200 45.70 4.79 29.73
N SER A 201 46.42 4.20 30.69
CA SER A 201 47.33 3.09 30.44
C SER A 201 46.60 1.86 29.87
N VAL A 202 45.40 1.54 30.38
CA VAL A 202 44.56 0.44 29.90
C VAL A 202 44.07 0.72 28.48
N LEU A 203 43.63 1.94 28.20
CA LEU A 203 43.21 2.34 26.85
C LEU A 203 44.37 2.26 25.86
N ASN A 204 45.54 2.81 26.21
CA ASN A 204 46.71 2.78 25.34
C ASN A 204 47.17 1.34 25.06
N ALA A 205 47.15 0.45 26.05
CA ALA A 205 47.43 -0.97 25.86
C ALA A 205 46.40 -1.64 24.92
N MET A 206 45.11 -1.35 25.10
CA MET A 206 44.06 -1.85 24.20
C MET A 206 44.29 -1.38 22.75
N LEU A 207 44.59 -0.09 22.56
CA LEU A 207 44.80 0.50 21.23
C LEU A 207 46.06 -0.02 20.53
N GLN A 208 47.12 -0.34 21.28
CA GLN A 208 48.35 -0.96 20.74
C GLN A 208 48.14 -2.40 20.27
N HIS A 209 47.09 -3.07 20.75
CA HIS A 209 46.77 -4.47 20.42
C HIS A 209 45.56 -4.62 19.50
N LEU A 210 45.15 -3.56 18.78
CA LEU A 210 44.09 -3.64 17.77
C LEU A 210 44.55 -4.48 16.57
N ALA A 211 44.20 -5.76 16.57
CA ALA A 211 44.58 -6.73 15.53
C ALA A 211 43.36 -7.32 14.79
N PHE A 212 42.26 -6.56 14.69
CA PHE A 212 41.04 -7.01 14.02
C PHE A 212 40.73 -6.22 12.74
N SER A 213 40.00 -6.86 11.82
CA SER A 213 39.57 -6.23 10.56
C SER A 213 38.64 -5.03 10.84
N PRO A 214 38.72 -3.92 10.08
CA PRO A 214 37.77 -2.80 10.20
C PRO A 214 36.29 -3.16 10.07
N SER A 215 35.98 -4.31 9.46
CA SER A 215 34.62 -4.84 9.32
C SER A 215 34.16 -5.75 10.48
N ASP A 216 35.06 -6.12 11.40
CA ASP A 216 34.81 -7.09 12.46
C ASP A 216 34.40 -6.42 13.79
N VAL A 217 33.11 -6.14 13.91
CA VAL A 217 32.50 -5.54 15.12
C VAL A 217 32.55 -6.50 16.32
N ASP A 218 32.52 -7.81 16.08
CA ASP A 218 32.54 -8.81 17.16
C ASP A 218 33.92 -8.88 17.82
N ALA A 219 34.99 -8.80 17.03
CA ALA A 219 36.35 -8.68 17.55
C ALA A 219 36.58 -7.35 18.28
N ALA A 220 36.04 -6.24 17.79
CA ALA A 220 36.06 -4.96 18.51
C ALA A 220 35.35 -5.06 19.86
N ARG A 221 34.19 -5.74 19.92
CA ARG A 221 33.47 -6.01 21.17
C ARG A 221 34.27 -6.88 22.12
N ALA A 222 34.93 -7.92 21.62
CA ALA A 222 35.82 -8.75 22.43
C ALA A 222 37.00 -7.95 22.98
N CYS A 223 37.56 -7.03 22.20
CA CYS A 223 38.66 -6.15 22.59
C CYS A 223 38.25 -5.21 23.75
N ILE A 224 37.14 -4.48 23.61
CA ILE A 224 36.61 -3.63 24.69
C ILE A 224 36.22 -4.46 25.90
N GLY A 225 35.55 -5.60 25.69
CA GLY A 225 35.17 -6.51 26.77
C GLY A 225 36.36 -7.10 27.53
N GLN A 226 37.51 -7.25 26.88
CA GLN A 226 38.74 -7.68 27.52
C GLN A 226 39.39 -6.53 28.32
N ALA A 227 39.40 -5.30 27.78
CA ALA A 227 39.88 -4.13 28.50
C ALA A 227 39.06 -3.88 29.78
N LEU A 228 37.73 -4.00 29.71
CA LEU A 228 36.82 -3.84 30.85
C LEU A 228 36.96 -4.90 31.96
N LYS A 229 37.74 -5.97 31.73
CA LYS A 229 38.09 -6.96 32.77
C LYS A 229 39.35 -6.60 33.54
N ASP A 230 40.07 -5.55 33.13
CA ASP A 230 41.25 -5.08 33.84
C ASP A 230 40.86 -4.66 35.27
N PRO A 231 41.58 -5.12 36.31
CA PRO A 231 41.29 -4.76 37.70
C PRO A 231 41.20 -3.26 37.96
N VAL A 232 41.94 -2.43 37.20
CA VAL A 232 41.90 -0.97 37.31
C VAL A 232 40.51 -0.42 37.01
N LEU A 233 39.80 -1.01 36.04
CA LEU A 233 38.47 -0.56 35.61
C LEU A 233 37.33 -1.13 36.46
N ILE A 234 37.63 -1.82 37.57
CA ILE A 234 36.63 -2.21 38.57
C ILE A 234 36.12 -0.96 39.31
N ALA A 235 37.00 0.01 39.56
CA ALA A 235 36.62 1.29 40.14
C ALA A 235 35.73 2.07 39.16
N LEU A 236 34.60 2.59 39.65
CA LEU A 236 33.61 3.28 38.82
C LEU A 236 34.20 4.51 38.13
N ASP A 237 35.00 5.30 38.87
CA ASP A 237 35.61 6.53 38.38
C ASP A 237 36.64 6.26 37.26
N GLU A 238 37.45 5.21 37.39
CA GLU A 238 38.41 4.80 36.36
C GLU A 238 37.70 4.26 35.12
N ARG A 239 36.59 3.53 35.31
CA ARG A 239 35.76 3.08 34.19
C ARG A 239 35.10 4.24 33.46
N GLU A 240 34.61 5.24 34.18
CA GLU A 240 34.06 6.45 33.58
C GLU A 240 35.14 7.21 32.82
N ARG A 241 36.33 7.37 33.40
CA ARG A 241 37.48 8.00 32.74
C ARG A 241 37.91 7.24 31.48
N PHE A 242 37.91 5.91 31.51
CA PHE A 242 38.16 5.07 30.33
C PHE A 242 37.14 5.33 29.22
N GLU A 243 35.85 5.42 29.58
CA GLU A 243 34.76 5.74 28.65
C GLU A 243 34.97 7.11 27.99
N GLN A 244 35.34 8.14 28.76
CA GLN A 244 35.63 9.50 28.25
C GLN A 244 36.84 9.50 27.31
N LEU A 245 37.93 8.86 27.70
CA LEU A 245 39.15 8.80 26.90
C LEU A 245 38.90 8.06 25.57
N LEU A 246 38.17 6.94 25.61
CA LEU A 246 37.79 6.20 24.41
C LEU A 246 36.88 7.03 23.49
N ALA A 247 35.90 7.73 24.05
CA ALA A 247 35.04 8.64 23.31
C ALA A 247 35.84 9.75 22.61
N GLY A 248 36.81 10.36 23.30
CA GLY A 248 37.72 11.34 22.73
C GLY A 248 38.55 10.79 21.57
N ARG A 249 39.11 9.57 21.73
CA ARG A 249 39.86 8.90 20.65
C ARG A 249 38.97 8.54 19.45
N LEU A 250 37.72 8.14 19.68
CA LEU A 250 36.75 7.83 18.62
C LEU A 250 36.28 9.07 17.86
N ALA A 251 36.13 10.20 18.56
CA ALA A 251 35.82 11.48 17.94
C ALA A 251 37.00 12.01 17.11
N SER A 252 38.23 11.64 17.47
CA SER A 252 39.43 11.93 16.68
C SER A 252 39.53 11.04 15.43
N HIS A 253 40.28 11.50 14.42
CA HIS A 253 40.60 10.69 13.24
C HIS A 253 41.78 9.71 13.44
N GLU A 254 42.36 9.62 14.64
CA GLU A 254 43.59 8.86 14.92
C GLU A 254 43.41 7.34 14.74
N LEU A 255 42.22 6.82 15.03
CA LEU A 255 41.92 5.39 14.94
C LEU A 255 41.68 4.89 13.50
N GLY A 256 41.69 5.80 12.52
CA GLY A 256 41.53 5.49 11.10
C GLY A 256 40.28 4.64 10.81
N HIS A 257 40.50 3.44 10.27
CA HIS A 257 39.45 2.50 9.88
C HIS A 257 38.86 1.71 11.07
N HIS A 258 39.56 1.63 12.22
CA HIS A 258 39.06 0.91 13.40
C HIS A 258 38.03 1.70 14.21
N ARG A 259 37.83 3.00 13.91
CA ARG A 259 36.93 3.85 14.69
C ARG A 259 35.48 3.35 14.68
N VAL A 260 35.00 2.87 13.53
CA VAL A 260 33.60 2.50 13.36
C VAL A 260 33.25 1.23 14.15
N PRO A 261 33.96 0.10 13.99
CA PRO A 261 33.67 -1.09 14.78
C PRO A 261 33.86 -0.84 16.27
N LEU A 262 34.85 -0.03 16.68
CA LEU A 262 35.02 0.38 18.07
C LEU A 262 33.87 1.26 18.58
N LEU A 263 33.38 2.21 17.79
CA LEU A 263 32.21 3.02 18.15
C LEU A 263 30.97 2.14 18.37
N MET A 264 30.73 1.19 17.48
CA MET A 264 29.60 0.27 17.62
C MET A 264 29.74 -0.60 18.86
N ALA A 265 30.91 -1.18 19.07
CA ALA A 265 31.21 -2.00 20.25
C ALA A 265 31.13 -1.19 21.56
N ALA A 266 31.61 0.06 21.57
CA ALA A 266 31.55 0.96 22.70
C ALA A 266 30.10 1.38 22.99
N SER A 267 29.34 1.75 21.95
CA SER A 267 27.94 2.14 22.09
C SER A 267 27.09 1.02 22.72
N GLU A 268 27.38 -0.24 22.41
CA GLU A 268 26.73 -1.39 23.05
C GLU A 268 27.22 -1.62 24.47
N SER A 269 28.54 -1.55 24.71
CA SER A 269 29.15 -1.86 26.01
C SER A 269 28.84 -0.81 27.08
N PHE A 270 28.75 0.46 26.69
CA PHE A 270 28.49 1.59 27.57
C PHE A 270 27.04 2.12 27.47
N GLY A 271 26.23 1.55 26.57
CA GLY A 271 24.85 1.96 26.37
C GLY A 271 24.71 3.39 25.86
N TRP A 272 25.60 3.86 24.99
CA TRP A 272 25.53 5.22 24.41
C TRP A 272 24.28 5.45 23.59
N ASN A 273 23.64 4.40 23.10
CA ASN A 273 22.35 4.47 22.41
C ASN A 273 21.15 4.66 23.37
N SER A 274 21.35 4.64 24.69
CA SER A 274 20.27 4.78 25.67
C SER A 274 19.93 6.26 25.90
N PHE A 275 18.63 6.56 25.94
CA PHE A 275 18.13 7.90 26.24
C PHE A 275 18.70 8.41 27.57
N GLY A 276 19.29 9.62 27.57
CA GLY A 276 19.89 10.27 28.74
C GLY A 276 21.42 10.39 28.71
N ARG A 277 22.12 9.58 27.89
CA ARG A 277 23.58 9.71 27.70
C ARG A 277 23.99 10.85 26.75
N ALA A 278 23.05 11.49 26.06
CA ALA A 278 23.34 12.59 25.14
C ALA A 278 24.01 13.78 25.85
N GLU A 279 23.56 14.12 27.06
CA GLU A 279 24.11 15.23 27.85
C GLU A 279 25.57 15.02 28.24
N TYR A 280 25.98 13.75 28.41
CA TYR A 280 27.36 13.37 28.72
C TYR A 280 28.32 13.80 27.60
N PHE A 281 27.92 13.60 26.34
CA PHE A 281 28.72 13.94 25.17
C PHE A 281 28.63 15.41 24.76
N GLN A 282 27.61 16.15 25.22
CA GLN A 282 27.44 17.55 24.82
C GLN A 282 28.37 18.53 25.53
N ARG A 283 29.10 18.09 26.58
CA ARG A 283 30.02 18.97 27.31
C ARG A 283 31.27 19.34 26.50
N ASP A 284 31.68 18.48 25.58
CA ASP A 284 32.89 18.65 24.77
C ASP A 284 32.56 18.70 23.27
N GLU A 285 33.26 19.54 22.51
CA GLU A 285 33.08 19.68 21.05
C GLU A 285 33.20 18.33 20.32
N HIS A 286 34.14 17.49 20.77
CA HIS A 286 34.35 16.14 20.25
C HIS A 286 33.19 15.18 20.54
N GLY A 287 32.51 15.35 21.68
CA GLY A 287 31.39 14.50 22.04
C GLY A 287 30.14 14.80 21.20
N ALA A 288 29.91 16.05 20.79
CA ALA A 288 28.80 16.39 19.90
C ALA A 288 28.91 15.67 18.54
N ALA A 289 30.11 15.63 17.95
CA ALA A 289 30.36 14.91 16.70
C ALA A 289 30.19 13.39 16.87
N LEU A 290 30.66 12.84 18.00
CA LEU A 290 30.49 11.43 18.34
C LEU A 290 29.01 11.06 18.50
N TRP A 291 28.25 11.89 19.21
CA TRP A 291 26.82 11.70 19.41
C TRP A 291 26.07 11.69 18.08
N GLN A 292 26.37 12.66 17.21
CA GLN A 292 25.80 12.70 15.86
C GLN A 292 26.13 11.42 15.07
N ALA A 293 27.34 10.88 15.22
CA ALA A 293 27.70 9.61 14.61
C ALA A 293 26.87 8.44 15.17
N VAL A 294 26.75 8.31 16.50
CA VAL A 294 25.92 7.26 17.15
C VAL A 294 24.47 7.33 16.67
N GLU A 295 23.90 8.53 16.64
CA GLU A 295 22.52 8.74 16.18
C GLU A 295 22.36 8.32 14.71
N GLN A 296 23.26 8.73 13.81
CA GLN A 296 23.16 8.35 12.41
C GLN A 296 23.33 6.84 12.19
N ILE A 297 24.20 6.19 12.97
CA ILE A 297 24.34 4.73 12.93
C ILE A 297 23.05 4.04 13.34
N SER A 298 22.36 4.55 14.36
CA SER A 298 21.08 4.00 14.82
C SER A 298 19.97 4.08 13.77
N ILE A 299 20.06 5.03 12.83
CA ILE A 299 19.11 5.22 11.72
C ILE A 299 19.42 4.27 10.54
N LEU A 300 20.64 3.74 10.45
CA LEU A 300 21.00 2.82 9.37
C LEU A 300 20.25 1.49 9.51
N SER A 301 19.53 1.11 8.45
CA SER A 301 19.01 -0.26 8.36
C SER A 301 20.14 -1.29 8.42
N THR A 302 19.87 -2.51 8.90
CA THR A 302 20.87 -3.59 8.96
C THR A 302 21.58 -3.83 7.62
N LYS A 303 20.86 -3.65 6.50
CA LYS A 303 21.44 -3.77 5.14
C LYS A 303 22.39 -2.62 4.81
N HIS A 304 22.02 -1.38 5.14
CA HIS A 304 22.89 -0.21 4.93
C HIS A 304 24.11 -0.25 5.84
N LEU A 305 23.95 -0.75 7.07
CA LEU A 305 25.04 -0.92 8.01
C LEU A 305 26.03 -1.98 7.53
N ALA A 306 25.55 -3.16 7.11
CA ALA A 306 26.42 -4.19 6.53
C ALA A 306 27.15 -3.69 5.27
N PHE A 307 26.46 -2.93 4.41
CA PHE A 307 27.08 -2.29 3.25
C PHE A 307 28.15 -1.28 3.67
N ALA A 308 27.86 -0.38 4.61
CA ALA A 308 28.80 0.62 5.10
C ALA A 308 30.04 -0.01 5.76
N LEU A 309 29.86 -1.09 6.54
CA LEU A 309 30.97 -1.84 7.14
C LEU A 309 31.83 -2.51 6.08
N SER A 310 31.23 -3.06 5.01
CA SER A 310 31.99 -3.64 3.89
C SER A 310 32.82 -2.60 3.14
N LEU A 311 32.37 -1.34 3.14
CA LEU A 311 33.14 -0.24 2.56
C LEU A 311 34.34 0.16 3.40
N LEU A 312 34.47 -0.25 4.67
CA LEU A 312 35.64 0.08 5.49
C LEU A 312 36.88 -0.74 5.14
N GLU A 313 36.69 -1.87 4.43
CA GLU A 313 37.78 -2.70 3.95
C GLU A 313 38.61 -2.00 2.87
N GLU A 314 39.80 -2.52 2.60
CA GLU A 314 40.60 -1.98 1.51
C GLU A 314 39.87 -2.14 0.17
N PRO A 315 39.77 -1.06 -0.63
CA PRO A 315 39.03 -1.08 -1.88
C PRO A 315 39.79 -1.94 -2.89
N THR A 316 39.42 -3.22 -2.93
CA THR A 316 39.95 -4.24 -3.84
C THR A 316 38.84 -4.77 -4.72
N GLN A 317 39.19 -5.34 -5.88
CA GLN A 317 38.19 -5.92 -6.78
C GLN A 317 37.45 -7.10 -6.14
N SER A 318 38.14 -7.90 -5.33
CA SER A 318 37.55 -9.02 -4.58
C SER A 318 36.56 -8.53 -3.53
N ALA A 319 36.92 -7.51 -2.74
CA ALA A 319 36.04 -6.91 -1.75
C ALA A 319 34.79 -6.30 -2.41
N ALA A 320 34.97 -5.58 -3.52
CA ALA A 320 33.86 -5.01 -4.29
C ALA A 320 32.83 -6.06 -4.75
N LEU A 321 33.32 -7.20 -5.22
CA LEU A 321 32.48 -8.32 -5.66
C LEU A 321 31.81 -9.04 -4.48
N GLY A 322 32.55 -9.27 -3.39
CA GLY A 322 32.02 -9.90 -2.18
C GLY A 322 30.90 -9.08 -1.54
N ALA A 323 31.10 -7.76 -1.47
CA ALA A 323 30.12 -6.81 -0.95
C ALA A 323 28.99 -6.47 -1.92
N LYS A 324 29.04 -6.96 -3.17
CA LYS A 324 28.07 -6.66 -4.24
C LYS A 324 27.86 -5.15 -4.44
N ILE A 325 28.95 -4.38 -4.33
CA ILE A 325 28.90 -2.92 -4.45
C ILE A 325 28.61 -2.55 -5.91
N ASP A 326 27.68 -1.63 -6.15
CA ASP A 326 27.42 -1.02 -7.47
C ASP A 326 27.66 0.50 -7.37
N ASP A 327 28.08 1.15 -8.45
CA ASP A 327 28.29 2.62 -8.52
C ASP A 327 27.03 3.38 -8.10
N ARG A 328 25.87 2.88 -8.52
CA ARG A 328 24.58 3.48 -8.16
C ARG A 328 24.30 3.38 -6.66
N MET A 329 24.62 2.24 -6.05
CA MET A 329 24.48 2.06 -4.60
C MET A 329 25.45 2.95 -3.84
N LEU A 330 26.70 3.07 -4.31
CA LEU A 330 27.71 3.91 -3.69
C LEU A 330 27.31 5.39 -3.71
N LYS A 331 26.88 5.91 -4.87
CA LYS A 331 26.35 7.29 -5.00
C LYS A 331 25.09 7.52 -4.18
N ALA A 332 24.17 6.55 -4.18
CA ALA A 332 22.95 6.66 -3.39
C ALA A 332 23.25 6.68 -1.89
N PHE A 333 24.22 5.87 -1.43
CA PHE A 333 24.65 5.87 -0.04
C PHE A 333 25.31 7.20 0.34
N GLU A 334 26.21 7.71 -0.50
CA GLU A 334 26.87 9.01 -0.30
C GLU A 334 25.85 10.17 -0.20
N ALA A 335 24.91 10.23 -1.14
CA ALA A 335 23.87 11.26 -1.14
C ALA A 335 22.89 11.13 0.04
N ARG A 336 22.63 9.90 0.50
CA ARG A 336 21.65 9.65 1.57
C ARG A 336 22.22 9.88 2.97
N PHE A 337 23.51 9.62 3.16
CA PHE A 337 24.15 9.65 4.48
C PHE A 337 25.45 10.47 4.49
N PRO A 338 25.43 11.77 4.13
CA PRO A 338 26.63 12.57 4.02
C PRO A 338 27.40 12.69 5.35
N GLY A 339 26.71 12.77 6.49
CA GLY A 339 27.33 12.84 7.82
C GLY A 339 28.06 11.55 8.20
N VAL A 340 27.42 10.39 7.97
CA VAL A 340 28.03 9.07 8.14
C VAL A 340 29.27 9.00 7.27
N VAL A 341 29.17 9.42 6.01
CA VAL A 341 30.29 9.32 5.06
C VAL A 341 31.49 10.15 5.49
N SER A 342 31.26 11.42 5.86
CA SER A 342 32.34 12.30 6.31
C SER A 342 32.99 11.82 7.61
N TRP A 343 32.19 11.23 8.50
CA TRP A 343 32.71 10.75 9.77
C TRP A 343 33.37 9.38 9.65
N TRP A 344 32.79 8.42 8.93
CA TRP A 344 33.27 7.04 8.85
C TRP A 344 34.53 6.90 7.99
N PHE A 345 34.53 7.56 6.82
CA PHE A 345 35.56 7.34 5.82
C PHE A 345 36.59 8.46 5.84
N THR A 346 37.84 8.11 5.56
CA THR A 346 38.88 9.12 5.30
C THR A 346 38.58 9.84 3.97
N PRO A 347 38.93 11.13 3.83
CA PRO A 347 38.76 11.85 2.58
C PRO A 347 39.36 11.07 1.39
N GLY A 348 38.59 10.94 0.31
CA GLY A 348 38.98 10.19 -0.90
C GLY A 348 38.92 8.67 -0.79
N HIS A 349 38.43 8.10 0.32
CA HIS A 349 38.24 6.66 0.44
C HIS A 349 37.12 6.14 -0.48
N LEU A 350 35.95 6.80 -0.53
CA LEU A 350 34.88 6.42 -1.46
C LEU A 350 35.29 6.63 -2.93
N ASP A 351 36.13 7.63 -3.23
CA ASP A 351 36.67 7.80 -4.58
C ASP A 351 37.55 6.60 -5.00
N ARG A 352 38.27 5.98 -4.07
CA ARG A 352 39.03 4.74 -4.35
C ARG A 352 38.07 3.60 -4.70
N TRP A 353 36.95 3.47 -3.98
CA TRP A 353 35.89 2.51 -4.31
C TRP A 353 35.28 2.77 -5.70
N HIS A 354 34.96 4.02 -6.04
CA HIS A 354 34.51 4.39 -7.38
C HIS A 354 35.53 4.00 -8.46
N ARG A 355 36.82 4.27 -8.25
CA ARG A 355 37.88 3.89 -9.20
C ARG A 355 38.00 2.38 -9.38
N VAL A 356 37.93 1.62 -8.29
CA VAL A 356 37.99 0.15 -8.33
C VAL A 356 36.80 -0.41 -9.09
N TRP A 357 35.60 0.12 -8.84
CA TRP A 357 34.40 -0.23 -9.59
C TRP A 357 34.53 0.12 -11.07
N GLN A 358 34.96 1.35 -11.41
CA GLN A 358 35.13 1.80 -12.78
C GLN A 358 36.14 0.97 -13.58
N ARG A 359 37.21 0.46 -12.93
CA ARG A 359 38.20 -0.42 -13.57
C ARG A 359 37.73 -1.86 -13.76
N MET A 360 36.60 -2.28 -13.18
CA MET A 360 36.13 -3.65 -13.37
C MET A 360 35.67 -3.91 -14.82
N PRO A 361 35.97 -5.10 -15.38
CA PRO A 361 35.47 -5.50 -16.68
C PRO A 361 33.95 -5.46 -16.75
N LEU A 362 33.37 -5.07 -17.89
CA LEU A 362 31.92 -4.97 -18.08
C LEU A 362 31.18 -6.27 -17.73
N TRP A 363 31.77 -7.43 -18.03
CA TRP A 363 31.19 -8.74 -17.70
C TRP A 363 31.10 -9.01 -16.19
N ARG A 364 31.93 -8.34 -15.36
CA ARG A 364 31.84 -8.39 -13.89
C ARG A 364 30.88 -7.35 -13.32
N LYS A 365 30.65 -6.25 -14.03
CA LYS A 365 29.67 -5.20 -13.69
C LYS A 365 28.24 -5.59 -14.04
N ALA A 366 28.06 -6.56 -14.94
CA ALA A 366 26.73 -7.04 -15.29
C ALA A 366 26.00 -7.48 -14.01
N PRO A 367 24.73 -7.04 -13.81
CA PRO A 367 23.99 -7.35 -12.60
C PRO A 367 23.99 -8.85 -12.36
N ALA A 368 24.11 -9.27 -11.09
CA ALA A 368 24.25 -10.68 -10.72
C ALA A 368 23.20 -11.60 -11.37
N LYS A 369 22.02 -11.08 -11.72
CA LYS A 369 20.99 -11.77 -12.51
C LYS A 369 21.52 -12.27 -13.87
N LEU A 370 22.29 -11.47 -14.62
CA LEU A 370 22.90 -11.89 -15.90
C LEU A 370 23.97 -12.99 -15.75
N ARG A 371 24.43 -13.26 -14.53
CA ARG A 371 25.43 -14.28 -14.21
C ARG A 371 24.80 -15.63 -13.85
N ASP A 372 23.49 -15.63 -13.59
CA ASP A 372 22.72 -16.83 -13.37
C ASP A 372 22.58 -17.60 -14.69
N PRO A 373 22.99 -18.89 -14.76
CA PRO A 373 22.83 -19.70 -15.98
C PRO A 373 21.41 -19.69 -16.53
N ASP A 374 20.39 -19.58 -15.68
CA ASP A 374 18.99 -19.52 -16.12
C ASP A 374 18.68 -18.22 -16.86
N THR A 375 19.27 -17.10 -16.44
CA THR A 375 19.08 -15.81 -17.11
C THR A 375 19.89 -15.72 -18.40
N ARG A 376 21.04 -16.41 -18.47
CA ARG A 376 21.83 -16.52 -19.71
C ARG A 376 21.09 -17.34 -20.77
N ASN A 377 20.44 -18.43 -20.35
CA ASN A 377 19.55 -19.22 -21.20
C ASN A 377 18.30 -18.42 -21.59
N ALA A 378 17.74 -17.63 -20.67
CA ALA A 378 16.64 -16.72 -20.97
C ALA A 378 17.04 -15.62 -21.97
N LEU A 379 18.26 -15.09 -21.93
CA LEU A 379 18.71 -14.06 -22.85
C LEU A 379 19.01 -14.61 -24.25
N MET A 380 19.56 -15.83 -24.35
CA MET A 380 19.58 -16.56 -25.63
C MET A 380 18.17 -16.86 -26.13
N GLY A 381 17.25 -17.21 -25.23
CA GLY A 381 15.83 -17.36 -25.52
C GLY A 381 15.18 -16.07 -26.04
N ILE A 382 15.53 -14.92 -25.48
CA ILE A 382 15.07 -13.60 -25.93
C ILE A 382 15.67 -13.26 -27.30
N ALA A 383 16.95 -13.54 -27.54
CA ALA A 383 17.57 -13.32 -28.85
C ALA A 383 16.92 -14.19 -29.96
N LEU A 384 16.61 -15.45 -29.65
CA LEU A 384 15.81 -16.32 -30.52
C LEU A 384 14.36 -15.84 -30.63
N GLY A 385 13.79 -15.33 -29.54
CA GLY A 385 12.46 -14.73 -29.47
C GLY A 385 12.35 -13.50 -30.38
N ILE A 386 13.34 -12.61 -30.41
CA ILE A 386 13.36 -11.42 -31.27
C ILE A 386 13.28 -11.81 -32.76
N ILE A 387 13.80 -12.97 -33.14
CA ILE A 387 13.69 -13.52 -34.51
C ILE A 387 12.34 -14.21 -34.73
N ALA A 388 11.79 -14.88 -33.72
CA ALA A 388 10.51 -15.58 -33.81
C ALA A 388 9.28 -14.65 -33.76
N ILE A 389 9.37 -13.51 -33.05
CA ILE A 389 8.32 -12.50 -32.90
C ILE A 389 7.82 -11.96 -34.24
N PRO A 390 8.65 -11.50 -35.20
CA PRO A 390 8.13 -11.00 -36.48
C PRO A 390 7.41 -12.07 -37.30
N VAL A 391 7.85 -13.33 -37.21
CA VAL A 391 7.17 -14.47 -37.87
C VAL A 391 5.83 -14.77 -37.20
N GLY A 392 5.79 -14.77 -35.86
CA GLY A 392 4.56 -14.92 -35.09
C GLY A 392 3.57 -13.78 -35.34
N ILE A 393 4.03 -12.54 -35.42
CA ILE A 393 3.21 -11.36 -35.76
C ILE A 393 2.64 -11.50 -37.16
N ALA A 394 3.40 -11.98 -38.14
CA ALA A 394 2.90 -12.19 -39.50
C ALA A 394 1.79 -13.27 -39.55
N ILE A 395 1.99 -14.40 -38.86
CA ILE A 395 1.02 -15.50 -38.79
C ILE A 395 -0.24 -15.05 -38.02
N PHE A 396 -0.07 -14.37 -36.88
CA PHE A 396 -1.19 -13.85 -36.10
C PHE A 396 -1.96 -12.76 -36.86
N SER A 397 -1.27 -11.86 -37.57
CA SER A 397 -1.90 -10.83 -38.41
C SER A 397 -2.72 -11.45 -39.53
N TYR A 398 -2.24 -12.56 -40.12
CA TYR A 398 -2.99 -13.31 -41.12
C TYR A 398 -4.25 -13.97 -40.55
N LEU A 399 -4.14 -14.63 -39.40
CA LEU A 399 -5.27 -15.27 -38.72
C LEU A 399 -6.29 -14.25 -38.16
N ALA A 400 -5.82 -13.15 -37.58
CA ALA A 400 -6.64 -12.06 -37.08
C ALA A 400 -7.40 -11.35 -38.21
N ASN A 401 -6.77 -11.18 -39.38
CA ASN A 401 -7.43 -10.61 -40.55
C ASN A 401 -8.56 -11.51 -41.09
N SER A 402 -8.35 -12.84 -41.09
CA SER A 402 -9.39 -13.81 -41.46
C SER A 402 -10.57 -13.78 -40.48
N ASN A 403 -10.31 -13.72 -39.17
CA ASN A 403 -11.38 -13.68 -38.17
C ASN A 403 -12.11 -12.32 -38.15
N ASN A 404 -11.43 -11.23 -38.51
CA ASN A 404 -12.07 -9.92 -38.66
C ASN A 404 -13.10 -9.90 -39.80
N GLN A 405 -12.93 -10.68 -40.86
CA GLN A 405 -13.93 -10.75 -41.94
C GLN A 405 -15.22 -11.43 -41.49
N SER A 406 -15.12 -12.53 -40.73
CA SER A 406 -16.30 -13.23 -40.19
C SER A 406 -17.03 -12.38 -39.14
N GLN A 407 -16.28 -11.67 -38.28
CA GLN A 407 -16.86 -10.73 -37.31
C GLN A 407 -17.52 -9.54 -38.00
N ARG A 408 -16.90 -8.95 -39.04
CA ARG A 408 -17.51 -7.86 -39.83
C ARG A 408 -18.82 -8.30 -40.50
N ALA A 409 -18.90 -9.53 -41.00
CA ALA A 409 -20.13 -10.07 -41.58
C ALA A 409 -21.25 -10.22 -40.53
N ARG A 410 -20.93 -10.79 -39.36
CA ARG A 410 -21.89 -10.93 -38.25
C ARG A 410 -22.38 -9.57 -37.75
N VAL A 411 -21.45 -8.66 -37.46
CA VAL A 411 -21.75 -7.31 -36.99
C VAL A 411 -22.58 -6.55 -38.04
N SER A 412 -22.26 -6.66 -39.34
CA SER A 412 -23.06 -6.04 -40.39
C SER A 412 -24.50 -6.57 -40.43
N SER A 413 -24.71 -7.88 -40.25
CA SER A 413 -26.06 -8.47 -40.22
C SER A 413 -26.86 -8.00 -39.00
N GLU A 414 -26.21 -7.88 -37.84
CA GLU A 414 -26.84 -7.37 -36.62
C GLU A 414 -27.20 -5.90 -36.73
N CYS A 415 -26.30 -5.07 -37.30
CA CYS A 415 -26.54 -3.67 -37.59
C CYS A 415 -27.77 -3.45 -38.46
N SER A 416 -27.90 -4.22 -39.55
CA SER A 416 -29.07 -4.14 -40.43
C SER A 416 -30.36 -4.54 -39.71
N ARG A 417 -30.32 -5.62 -38.92
CA ARG A 417 -31.48 -6.10 -38.16
C ARG A 417 -31.97 -5.08 -37.13
N VAL A 418 -31.06 -4.50 -36.35
CA VAL A 418 -31.41 -3.49 -35.34
C VAL A 418 -31.93 -2.22 -36.01
N HIS A 419 -31.27 -1.74 -37.07
CA HIS A 419 -31.73 -0.55 -37.81
C HIS A 419 -33.14 -0.74 -38.39
N GLU A 420 -33.41 -1.88 -39.03
CA GLU A 420 -34.74 -2.17 -39.59
C GLU A 420 -35.81 -2.30 -38.50
N LYS A 421 -35.47 -2.89 -37.34
CA LYS A 421 -36.36 -2.98 -36.17
C LYS A 421 -36.69 -1.59 -35.63
N THR A 422 -35.69 -0.76 -35.38
CA THR A 422 -35.84 0.57 -34.80
C THR A 422 -36.52 1.54 -35.75
N SER A 423 -36.18 1.51 -37.05
CA SER A 423 -36.80 2.37 -38.05
C SER A 423 -38.28 2.03 -38.28
N ARG A 424 -38.65 0.74 -38.30
CA ARG A 424 -40.06 0.31 -38.33
C ARG A 424 -40.85 0.75 -37.10
N ALA A 425 -40.21 0.83 -35.94
CA ALA A 425 -40.81 1.37 -34.72
C ALA A 425 -40.89 2.92 -34.71
N GLY A 426 -40.49 3.60 -35.79
CA GLY A 426 -40.47 5.05 -35.87
C GLY A 426 -39.46 5.70 -34.93
N TRP A 427 -38.38 4.98 -34.59
CA TRP A 427 -37.36 5.40 -33.61
C TRP A 427 -37.93 5.66 -32.22
N LYS A 428 -39.05 5.02 -31.87
CA LYS A 428 -39.70 5.11 -30.58
C LYS A 428 -39.49 3.86 -29.71
N ASP A 429 -39.45 4.07 -28.40
CA ASP A 429 -39.27 3.04 -27.38
C ASP A 429 -38.02 2.17 -27.64
N VAL A 430 -36.92 2.82 -28.03
CA VAL A 430 -35.72 2.12 -28.47
C VAL A 430 -34.96 1.62 -27.23
N PRO A 431 -34.79 0.29 -27.06
CA PRO A 431 -34.01 -0.23 -25.95
C PRO A 431 -32.58 0.29 -26.02
N TRP A 432 -32.01 0.66 -24.90
CA TRP A 432 -30.64 1.17 -24.87
C TRP A 432 -29.57 0.23 -25.49
N PRO A 433 -29.64 -1.12 -25.40
CA PRO A 433 -28.69 -1.98 -26.10
C PRO A 433 -28.75 -1.82 -27.61
N ASP A 434 -29.94 -1.57 -28.15
CA ASP A 434 -30.15 -1.29 -29.57
C ASP A 434 -29.52 0.07 -29.93
N VAL A 435 -29.64 1.09 -29.08
CA VAL A 435 -28.98 2.41 -29.29
C VAL A 435 -27.46 2.29 -29.33
N LYS A 436 -26.88 1.48 -28.45
CA LYS A 436 -25.42 1.21 -28.42
C LYS A 436 -24.95 0.43 -29.65
N THR A 437 -25.75 -0.53 -30.07
CA THR A 437 -25.47 -1.30 -31.29
C THR A 437 -25.49 -0.36 -32.48
N LEU A 438 -26.53 0.47 -32.62
CA LEU A 438 -26.66 1.46 -33.69
C LEU A 438 -25.52 2.49 -33.70
N SER A 439 -25.08 3.00 -32.54
CA SER A 439 -23.94 3.93 -32.48
C SER A 439 -22.64 3.28 -32.94
N SER A 440 -22.41 2.02 -32.57
CA SER A 440 -21.26 1.22 -33.02
C SER A 440 -21.34 0.97 -34.53
N CYS A 441 -22.52 0.65 -35.04
CA CYS A 441 -22.76 0.42 -36.47
C CYS A 441 -22.44 1.65 -37.33
N MET A 442 -22.78 2.86 -36.87
CA MET A 442 -22.48 4.08 -37.61
C MET A 442 -20.99 4.40 -37.69
N ALA A 443 -20.20 4.00 -36.69
CA ALA A 443 -18.74 4.15 -36.74
C ALA A 443 -18.12 3.28 -37.84
N MET A 444 -18.75 2.14 -38.17
CA MET A 444 -18.28 1.21 -39.21
C MET A 444 -18.80 1.53 -40.61
N ARG A 445 -19.99 2.11 -40.74
CA ARG A 445 -20.58 2.44 -42.05
C ARG A 445 -21.33 3.77 -41.98
N PRO A 446 -20.89 4.82 -42.72
CA PRO A 446 -21.47 6.14 -42.57
C PRO A 446 -22.96 6.17 -43.01
N PRO A 447 -23.78 6.98 -42.33
CA PRO A 447 -25.25 6.93 -42.37
C PRO A 447 -25.89 7.42 -43.68
N SER A 448 -25.12 7.79 -44.71
CA SER A 448 -25.71 8.24 -45.99
C SER A 448 -26.54 7.14 -46.69
N ALA A 449 -26.38 5.87 -46.29
CA ALA A 449 -27.18 4.75 -46.76
C ALA A 449 -28.38 4.39 -45.85
N MET A 450 -28.48 4.97 -44.65
CA MET A 450 -29.49 4.64 -43.65
C MET A 450 -30.42 5.84 -43.43
N GLY A 451 -31.69 5.74 -43.83
CA GLY A 451 -32.71 6.74 -43.48
C GLY A 451 -32.82 6.92 -41.95
N GLY A 452 -33.26 8.10 -41.50
CA GLY A 452 -33.49 8.39 -40.08
C GLY A 452 -32.32 9.05 -39.33
N ARG A 453 -31.43 9.79 -40.01
CA ARG A 453 -30.24 10.39 -39.40
C ARG A 453 -30.57 11.43 -38.32
N ALA A 454 -31.63 12.20 -38.49
CA ALA A 454 -32.01 13.23 -37.52
C ALA A 454 -32.55 12.60 -36.22
N GLU A 455 -33.38 11.57 -36.39
CA GLU A 455 -33.98 10.77 -35.33
C GLU A 455 -32.91 10.01 -34.54
N PHE A 456 -31.94 9.41 -35.25
CA PHE A 456 -30.79 8.79 -34.59
C PHE A 456 -29.94 9.82 -33.83
N SER A 457 -29.64 10.98 -34.43
CA SER A 457 -28.86 12.03 -33.75
C SER A 457 -29.55 12.50 -32.47
N GLN A 458 -30.88 12.51 -32.44
CA GLN A 458 -31.65 12.81 -31.23
C GLN A 458 -31.51 11.71 -30.18
N LEU A 459 -31.62 10.42 -30.58
CA LEU A 459 -31.38 9.28 -29.69
C LEU A 459 -29.98 9.31 -29.08
N GLU A 460 -28.97 9.58 -29.89
CA GLU A 460 -27.57 9.66 -29.43
C GLU A 460 -27.36 10.85 -28.47
N ALA A 461 -28.01 11.99 -28.71
CA ALA A 461 -27.94 13.14 -27.83
C ALA A 461 -28.57 12.86 -26.46
N ILE A 462 -29.73 12.20 -26.42
CA ILE A 462 -30.36 11.76 -25.15
C ILE A 462 -29.45 10.73 -24.47
N ALA A 463 -28.93 9.78 -25.24
CA ALA A 463 -28.09 8.71 -24.73
C ALA A 463 -26.79 9.20 -24.07
N LYS A 464 -26.10 10.14 -24.72
CA LYS A 464 -24.87 10.75 -24.17
C LYS A 464 -25.10 11.53 -22.89
N ARG A 465 -26.28 12.16 -22.73
CA ARG A 465 -26.65 12.87 -21.50
C ARG A 465 -26.98 11.91 -20.37
N LEU A 466 -27.64 10.79 -20.68
CA LEU A 466 -27.91 9.74 -19.71
C LEU A 466 -26.65 9.01 -19.25
N TYR A 467 -25.63 8.92 -20.10
CA TYR A 467 -24.39 8.21 -19.81
C TYR A 467 -23.16 8.98 -20.31
N PRO A 468 -22.73 10.03 -19.57
CA PRO A 468 -21.63 10.91 -19.99
C PRO A 468 -20.23 10.27 -19.97
N GLY A 469 -20.10 8.98 -19.65
CA GLY A 469 -18.82 8.26 -19.66
C GLY A 469 -18.95 6.74 -19.69
N ALA A 470 -17.95 6.06 -20.27
CA ALA A 470 -17.85 4.60 -20.38
C ALA A 470 -17.51 3.90 -19.04
N GLY A 471 -18.13 4.33 -17.93
CA GLY A 471 -17.94 3.74 -16.62
C GLY A 471 -18.61 2.36 -16.49
N VAL A 472 -17.97 1.46 -15.73
CA VAL A 472 -18.36 0.05 -15.52
C VAL A 472 -19.78 -0.12 -14.94
N VAL A 473 -20.32 0.92 -14.29
CA VAL A 473 -21.65 0.85 -13.64
C VAL A 473 -22.82 0.90 -14.65
N ALA A 474 -22.59 1.40 -15.87
CA ALA A 474 -23.63 1.54 -16.89
C ALA A 474 -24.13 0.21 -17.49
N TRP A 475 -23.44 -0.91 -17.27
CA TRP A 475 -23.69 -2.15 -18.00
C TRP A 475 -24.81 -3.02 -17.46
N VAL A 476 -25.13 -2.93 -16.16
CA VAL A 476 -26.09 -3.86 -15.52
C VAL A 476 -27.55 -3.46 -15.77
N TYR A 477 -27.83 -2.20 -16.12
CA TYR A 477 -29.20 -1.64 -16.21
C TYR A 477 -29.54 -1.09 -17.59
N ALA A 478 -28.53 -1.03 -18.44
CA ALA A 478 -28.60 -0.64 -19.84
C ALA A 478 -29.63 -1.45 -20.64
N SER A 479 -29.98 -2.68 -20.28
CA SER A 479 -30.96 -3.46 -21.04
C SER A 479 -32.40 -3.03 -20.86
N GLU A 480 -32.71 -2.31 -19.79
CA GLU A 480 -34.09 -2.09 -19.33
C GLU A 480 -34.59 -0.66 -19.58
N VAL A 481 -33.68 0.27 -19.87
CA VAL A 481 -34.02 1.66 -20.23
C VAL A 481 -34.39 1.72 -21.71
N SER A 482 -35.56 2.29 -22.02
CA SER A 482 -35.97 2.65 -23.37
C SER A 482 -35.80 4.17 -23.59
N ILE A 483 -35.35 4.57 -24.78
CA ILE A 483 -35.14 5.96 -25.16
C ILE A 483 -36.21 6.39 -26.19
N ASN A 484 -36.62 7.66 -26.12
CA ASN A 484 -37.56 8.31 -27.02
C ASN A 484 -38.91 7.59 -27.07
N LEU A 485 -39.64 7.61 -25.97
CA LEU A 485 -40.88 6.86 -25.84
C LEU A 485 -41.99 7.45 -26.73
N ARG A 486 -42.97 6.61 -27.09
CA ARG A 486 -44.14 7.01 -27.90
C ARG A 486 -44.95 8.12 -27.25
N ASP A 487 -44.99 8.17 -25.92
CA ASP A 487 -45.68 9.19 -25.14
C ASP A 487 -44.94 10.54 -25.09
N GLY A 488 -43.78 10.64 -25.75
CA GLY A 488 -42.98 11.84 -25.85
C GLY A 488 -41.95 12.03 -24.74
N ARG A 489 -41.80 11.06 -23.82
CA ARG A 489 -40.69 11.05 -22.85
C ARG A 489 -39.36 10.72 -23.52
N ALA A 490 -38.28 11.35 -23.07
CA ALA A 490 -36.94 11.08 -23.55
C ALA A 490 -36.41 9.71 -23.10
N PHE A 491 -36.79 9.24 -21.91
CA PHE A 491 -36.44 7.92 -21.40
C PHE A 491 -37.51 7.36 -20.46
N GLY A 492 -37.46 6.06 -20.20
CA GLY A 492 -38.40 5.37 -19.33
C GLY A 492 -38.09 3.89 -19.22
N PHE A 493 -38.80 3.23 -18.31
CA PHE A 493 -38.70 1.81 -18.04
C PHE A 493 -39.99 1.10 -18.49
N PRO A 494 -39.94 -0.20 -18.80
CA PRO A 494 -41.16 -1.01 -18.86
C PRO A 494 -41.83 -1.04 -17.48
N THR A 495 -43.07 -1.52 -17.41
CA THR A 495 -43.85 -1.58 -16.16
C THR A 495 -43.01 -2.13 -14.99
N PRO A 496 -42.94 -1.41 -13.84
CA PRO A 496 -42.16 -1.84 -12.68
C PRO A 496 -42.49 -3.27 -12.24
N THR A 497 -41.47 -4.13 -12.19
CA THR A 497 -41.54 -5.46 -11.58
C THR A 497 -40.57 -5.52 -10.40
N PRO A 498 -40.74 -6.43 -9.43
CA PRO A 498 -39.84 -6.51 -8.28
C PRO A 498 -38.35 -6.64 -8.65
N LEU A 499 -38.03 -7.32 -9.76
CA LEU A 499 -36.66 -7.43 -10.27
C LEU A 499 -36.17 -6.12 -10.89
N LEU A 500 -37.03 -5.44 -11.67
CA LEU A 500 -36.72 -4.17 -12.32
C LEU A 500 -36.56 -3.01 -11.33
N CYS A 501 -37.22 -3.07 -10.18
CA CYS A 501 -37.20 -2.01 -9.19
C CYS A 501 -35.81 -1.70 -8.63
N VAL A 502 -34.95 -2.72 -8.54
CA VAL A 502 -33.54 -2.54 -8.18
C VAL A 502 -32.82 -1.66 -9.21
N SER A 503 -33.05 -1.93 -10.49
CA SER A 503 -32.47 -1.18 -11.61
C SER A 503 -32.95 0.27 -11.64
N ILE A 504 -34.26 0.48 -11.45
CA ILE A 504 -34.88 1.82 -11.44
C ILE A 504 -34.32 2.65 -10.28
N ALA A 505 -34.24 2.09 -9.07
CA ALA A 505 -33.68 2.75 -7.90
C ALA A 505 -32.23 3.18 -8.10
N ARG A 506 -31.41 2.28 -8.67
CA ARG A 506 -29.99 2.58 -8.93
C ARG A 506 -29.81 3.61 -10.04
N PHE A 507 -30.58 3.52 -11.12
CA PHE A 507 -30.58 4.53 -12.19
C PHE A 507 -30.95 5.91 -11.65
N ALA A 508 -31.95 5.99 -10.76
CA ALA A 508 -32.33 7.25 -10.12
C ALA A 508 -31.20 7.84 -9.26
N ALA A 509 -30.43 7.01 -8.58
CA ALA A 509 -29.33 7.42 -7.72
C ALA A 509 -28.13 8.03 -8.48
N GLU A 510 -27.93 7.69 -9.76
CA GLU A 510 -26.81 8.21 -10.57
C GLU A 510 -27.00 9.66 -11.03
N ALA A 511 -28.20 10.24 -10.84
CA ALA A 511 -28.54 11.64 -11.16
C ALA A 511 -28.32 12.08 -12.63
N ALA A 512 -27.80 11.23 -13.51
CA ALA A 512 -27.54 11.55 -14.92
C ALA A 512 -28.82 11.86 -15.70
N TRP A 513 -29.96 11.30 -15.29
CA TRP A 513 -31.28 11.59 -15.85
C TRP A 513 -31.69 13.06 -15.73
N LEU A 514 -31.18 13.80 -14.74
CA LEU A 514 -31.43 15.23 -14.58
C LEU A 514 -30.79 16.05 -15.70
N GLN A 515 -29.68 15.56 -16.29
CA GLN A 515 -28.97 16.25 -17.37
C GLN A 515 -29.73 16.18 -18.71
N VAL A 516 -30.69 15.26 -18.85
CA VAL A 516 -31.52 15.16 -20.06
C VAL A 516 -32.42 16.40 -20.19
N GLY A 517 -32.92 16.93 -19.07
CA GLY A 517 -33.80 18.09 -19.02
C GLY A 517 -35.26 17.80 -19.41
N ASP A 518 -35.66 16.52 -19.48
CA ASP A 518 -37.05 16.13 -19.76
C ASP A 518 -37.85 15.95 -18.47
N VAL A 519 -38.67 16.95 -18.16
CA VAL A 519 -39.53 16.97 -16.96
C VAL A 519 -40.53 15.82 -16.96
N ARG A 520 -41.07 15.41 -18.11
CA ARG A 520 -42.06 14.31 -18.18
C ARG A 520 -41.40 12.96 -17.87
N ALA A 521 -40.21 12.73 -18.41
CA ALA A 521 -39.42 11.54 -18.12
C ALA A 521 -39.02 11.48 -16.63
N ALA A 522 -38.60 12.62 -16.06
CA ALA A 522 -38.29 12.75 -14.63
C ALA A 522 -39.49 12.43 -13.72
N LYS A 523 -40.67 13.00 -14.02
CA LYS A 523 -41.89 12.72 -13.23
C LYS A 523 -42.29 11.26 -13.29
N ALA A 524 -42.19 10.63 -14.46
CA ALA A 524 -42.52 9.23 -14.62
C ALA A 524 -41.52 8.32 -13.86
N LEU A 525 -40.22 8.63 -13.89
CA LEU A 525 -39.23 7.92 -13.08
C LEU A 525 -39.57 7.96 -11.58
N ILE A 526 -40.02 9.11 -11.08
CA ILE A 526 -40.45 9.25 -9.68
C ILE A 526 -41.68 8.38 -9.39
N THR A 527 -42.64 8.32 -10.31
CA THR A 527 -43.81 7.44 -10.18
C THR A 527 -43.43 5.96 -10.19
N ASP A 528 -42.48 5.57 -11.04
CA ASP A 528 -41.97 4.20 -11.10
C ASP A 528 -41.26 3.82 -9.78
N LEU A 529 -40.47 4.73 -9.21
CA LEU A 529 -39.83 4.55 -7.90
C LEU A 529 -40.84 4.39 -6.76
N ALA A 530 -41.91 5.18 -6.75
CA ALA A 530 -42.98 5.06 -5.76
C ALA A 530 -43.72 3.71 -5.87
N THR A 531 -43.94 3.24 -7.10
CA THR A 531 -44.52 1.91 -7.37
C THR A 531 -43.59 0.80 -6.89
N CYS A 532 -42.29 0.98 -7.07
CA CYS A 532 -41.31 0.03 -6.56
C CYS A 532 -41.26 -0.02 -5.03
N GLU A 533 -41.43 1.11 -4.37
CA GLU A 533 -41.54 1.16 -2.91
C GLU A 533 -42.80 0.42 -2.42
N SER A 534 -43.95 0.59 -3.08
CA SER A 534 -45.17 -0.14 -2.70
C SER A 534 -45.01 -1.65 -2.88
N LEU A 535 -44.45 -2.10 -4.00
CA LEU A 535 -44.15 -3.51 -4.25
C LEU A 535 -43.19 -4.11 -3.21
N ALA A 536 -42.20 -3.33 -2.76
CA ALA A 536 -41.26 -3.76 -1.72
C ALA A 536 -41.93 -3.90 -0.35
N ASN A 537 -42.91 -3.04 -0.03
CA ASN A 537 -43.65 -3.09 1.23
C ASN A 537 -44.69 -4.22 1.25
N GLU A 538 -45.39 -4.47 0.14
CA GLU A 538 -46.31 -5.62 0.01
C GLU A 538 -45.58 -6.96 0.23
N GLY A 539 -44.31 -7.05 -0.18
CA GLY A 539 -43.49 -8.24 0.03
C GLY A 539 -43.06 -8.50 1.49
N LYS A 540 -43.21 -7.52 2.41
CA LYS A 540 -42.83 -7.66 3.82
C LYS A 540 -43.93 -8.28 4.69
N GLU A 541 -45.20 -8.20 4.27
CA GLU A 541 -46.33 -8.69 5.07
C GLU A 541 -46.49 -10.21 5.05
N LYS A 542 -45.78 -10.94 4.17
CA LYS A 542 -45.76 -12.41 4.17
C LYS A 542 -44.33 -12.93 4.05
N PRO A 543 -43.71 -13.44 5.14
CA PRO A 543 -42.43 -14.14 5.04
C PRO A 543 -42.65 -15.41 4.21
N SER A 544 -42.29 -15.37 2.92
CA SER A 544 -42.21 -16.58 2.11
C SER A 544 -40.97 -17.38 2.54
N PRO A 545 -41.13 -18.63 3.00
CA PRO A 545 -39.99 -19.48 3.31
C PRO A 545 -39.22 -19.77 2.02
N GLY A 546 -37.97 -19.32 1.93
CA GLY A 546 -37.05 -19.60 0.81
C GLY A 546 -36.54 -18.39 0.00
N ARG A 547 -36.82 -17.14 0.40
CA ARG A 547 -36.24 -15.96 -0.28
C ARG A 547 -34.78 -15.77 0.14
N PRO A 548 -33.82 -15.65 -0.80
CA PRO A 548 -32.41 -15.44 -0.46
C PRO A 548 -32.21 -14.11 0.29
N GLU A 549 -31.49 -14.17 1.40
CA GLU A 549 -31.36 -13.16 2.46
C GLU A 549 -30.67 -11.84 2.03
N GLY A 550 -30.33 -11.68 0.74
CA GLY A 550 -29.58 -10.52 0.21
C GLY A 550 -30.37 -9.49 -0.62
N GLN A 551 -31.67 -9.71 -0.91
CA GLN A 551 -32.44 -8.77 -1.75
C GLN A 551 -32.98 -7.53 -1.00
N GLY A 552 -32.97 -7.53 0.34
CA GLY A 552 -33.49 -6.43 1.14
C GLY A 552 -32.57 -5.21 1.22
N GLU A 553 -31.26 -5.39 1.01
CA GLU A 553 -30.28 -4.31 1.16
C GLU A 553 -30.25 -3.36 -0.05
N VAL A 554 -30.72 -3.78 -1.23
CA VAL A 554 -30.51 -3.04 -2.47
C VAL A 554 -31.39 -1.77 -2.57
N PHE A 555 -32.45 -1.66 -1.76
CA PHE A 555 -33.26 -0.44 -1.65
C PHE A 555 -32.72 0.57 -0.62
N THR A 556 -31.62 0.27 0.08
CA THR A 556 -30.97 1.17 1.05
C THR A 556 -30.06 2.20 0.37
N GLY A 557 -30.51 2.79 -0.74
CA GLY A 557 -29.94 4.05 -1.22
C GLY A 557 -29.97 5.11 -0.09
N THR A 558 -29.10 6.12 -0.16
CA THR A 558 -28.99 7.15 0.89
C THR A 558 -30.39 7.63 1.32
N PRO A 559 -30.81 7.46 2.59
CA PRO A 559 -32.15 7.80 3.07
C PRO A 559 -32.58 9.23 2.72
N VAL A 560 -31.60 10.11 2.58
CA VAL A 560 -31.73 11.51 2.15
C VAL A 560 -32.31 11.64 0.74
N LEU A 561 -31.84 10.86 -0.24
CA LEU A 561 -32.35 10.93 -1.62
C LEU A 561 -33.82 10.55 -1.68
N TRP A 562 -34.20 9.47 -1.00
CA TRP A 562 -35.58 9.01 -0.93
C TRP A 562 -36.50 10.02 -0.23
N ALA A 563 -36.04 10.61 0.88
CA ALA A 563 -36.76 11.68 1.55
C ALA A 563 -36.99 12.89 0.64
N MET A 564 -36.00 13.27 -0.19
CA MET A 564 -36.14 14.35 -1.17
C MET A 564 -37.12 13.98 -2.29
N LEU A 565 -37.04 12.78 -2.85
CA LEU A 565 -37.94 12.34 -3.94
C LEU A 565 -39.40 12.29 -3.50
N ARG A 566 -39.68 11.90 -2.25
CA ARG A 566 -41.04 11.92 -1.66
C ARG A 566 -41.64 13.31 -1.51
N GLN A 567 -40.82 14.35 -1.47
CA GLN A 567 -41.28 15.74 -1.38
C GLN A 567 -41.63 16.35 -2.75
N THR A 568 -41.39 15.63 -3.84
CA THR A 568 -41.72 16.10 -5.19
C THR A 568 -43.21 15.96 -5.49
N ASP A 569 -43.75 16.86 -6.32
CA ASP A 569 -45.16 16.85 -6.76
C ASP A 569 -45.52 15.60 -7.60
N ALA A 570 -44.50 14.91 -8.13
CA ALA A 570 -44.64 13.69 -8.92
C ALA A 570 -44.78 12.42 -8.06
N TRP A 571 -44.56 12.51 -6.74
CA TRP A 571 -44.77 11.37 -5.85
C TRP A 571 -46.27 11.16 -5.60
N PRO A 572 -46.83 9.98 -5.93
CA PRO A 572 -48.27 9.74 -5.80
C PRO A 572 -48.69 9.82 -4.33
N GLN A 573 -49.69 10.66 -4.02
CA GLN A 573 -50.18 10.86 -2.64
C GLN A 573 -50.75 9.57 -2.01
N THR A 574 -51.24 8.65 -2.83
CA THR A 574 -51.73 7.34 -2.39
C THR A 574 -50.63 6.47 -1.80
N ALA A 575 -49.36 6.67 -2.18
CA ALA A 575 -48.22 5.94 -1.59
C ALA A 575 -47.90 6.39 -0.15
N ASN A 576 -48.24 7.63 0.23
CA ASN A 576 -47.98 8.16 1.57
C ASN A 576 -49.02 7.72 2.61
N ALA A 577 -50.20 7.25 2.19
CA ALA A 577 -51.28 6.86 3.09
C ALA A 577 -50.94 5.62 3.94
N GLY A 578 -49.99 4.77 3.52
CA GLY A 578 -49.56 3.58 4.28
C GLY A 578 -48.50 3.85 5.36
N ALA A 579 -47.71 4.93 5.26
CA ALA A 579 -46.59 5.20 6.16
C ALA A 579 -46.97 6.04 7.40
N GLY A 580 -48.14 6.68 7.40
CA GLY A 580 -48.55 7.65 8.42
C GLY A 580 -49.28 7.10 9.65
N ALA A 581 -49.58 5.80 9.71
CA ALA A 581 -50.43 5.24 10.78
C ALA A 581 -49.68 4.75 12.04
N GLY A 582 -48.34 4.88 12.11
CA GLY A 582 -47.56 4.23 13.18
C GLY A 582 -46.51 5.06 13.94
N ALA A 583 -46.29 6.34 13.61
CA ALA A 583 -45.19 7.12 14.21
C ALA A 583 -45.67 8.44 14.83
N GLY A 584 -46.29 8.34 16.00
CA GLY A 584 -46.59 9.47 16.88
C GLY A 584 -45.97 9.25 18.26
N ALA A 585 -44.76 9.79 18.47
CA ALA A 585 -44.12 10.19 19.73
C ALA A 585 -42.65 9.73 19.82
N GLY A 586 -41.73 10.70 19.81
CA GLY A 586 -40.34 10.52 20.25
C GLY A 586 -39.28 10.73 19.15
N ALA A 587 -39.03 11.99 18.78
CA ALA A 587 -37.80 12.36 18.06
C ALA A 587 -36.97 13.30 18.94
N GLY A 588 -36.10 12.71 19.76
CA GLY A 588 -34.95 13.38 20.35
C GLY A 588 -33.79 13.32 19.35
N ALA A 589 -33.20 14.48 19.06
CA ALA A 589 -32.08 14.62 18.15
C ALA A 589 -30.83 13.95 18.72
N GLY A 590 -30.26 12.99 17.96
CA GLY A 590 -28.95 12.40 18.22
C GLY A 590 -28.22 12.20 16.89
N ALA A 591 -27.37 13.15 16.52
CA ALA A 591 -26.50 13.05 15.35
C ALA A 591 -25.30 12.15 15.67
N GLY A 592 -25.31 10.92 15.17
CA GLY A 592 -24.14 10.04 15.14
C GLY A 592 -23.42 10.17 13.80
N ALA A 593 -22.20 10.72 13.81
CA ALA A 593 -21.33 10.81 12.64
C ALA A 593 -20.72 9.44 12.33
N GLY A 594 -21.25 8.78 11.28
CA GLY A 594 -20.62 7.63 10.63
C GLY A 594 -19.91 8.08 9.35
N ALA A 595 -18.60 7.83 9.27
CA ALA A 595 -17.78 8.17 8.12
C ALA A 595 -18.16 7.29 6.90
N GLY A 596 -18.74 7.93 5.88
CA GLY A 596 -18.96 7.38 4.54
C GLY A 596 -18.74 8.49 3.50
N LEU A 597 -18.03 8.17 2.43
CA LEU A 597 -17.46 9.06 1.41
C LEU A 597 -18.38 10.21 0.92
N PRO A 598 -17.85 11.41 0.64
CA PRO A 598 -18.66 12.54 0.17
C PRO A 598 -18.94 12.42 -1.34
N ILE A 599 -20.21 12.29 -1.71
CA ILE A 599 -20.69 12.76 -3.01
C ILE A 599 -20.99 14.27 -2.84
N PRO A 600 -20.58 15.15 -3.77
CA PRO A 600 -20.83 16.59 -3.62
C PRO A 600 -22.33 16.90 -3.72
N LEU A 601 -22.95 17.20 -2.57
CA LEU A 601 -24.35 17.63 -2.39
C LEU A 601 -24.75 18.84 -3.25
N THR A 602 -23.79 19.59 -3.77
CA THR A 602 -23.99 20.76 -4.63
C THR A 602 -24.72 20.44 -5.94
N SER A 603 -24.52 19.26 -6.52
CA SER A 603 -25.17 18.88 -7.79
C SER A 603 -26.67 18.57 -7.62
N LEU A 604 -27.08 18.06 -6.45
CA LEU A 604 -28.47 17.69 -6.16
C LEU A 604 -29.34 18.91 -5.82
N VAL A 605 -28.80 19.88 -5.08
CA VAL A 605 -29.51 21.13 -4.73
C VAL A 605 -29.74 22.01 -5.98
N GLN A 606 -28.78 22.00 -6.91
CA GLN A 606 -28.88 22.76 -8.17
C GLN A 606 -29.86 22.11 -9.17
N ALA A 607 -30.12 20.81 -9.07
CA ALA A 607 -31.10 20.11 -9.88
C ALA A 607 -32.52 20.16 -9.31
N ALA A 608 -32.68 20.11 -7.99
CA ALA A 608 -33.99 20.26 -7.32
C ALA A 608 -34.61 21.66 -7.54
N SER A 609 -33.78 22.69 -7.72
CA SER A 609 -34.24 24.07 -8.02
C SER A 609 -34.70 24.25 -9.48
N ALA A 610 -34.36 23.32 -10.39
CA ALA A 610 -34.81 23.35 -11.79
C ALA A 610 -36.24 22.79 -12.00
N ILE A 611 -36.85 22.18 -10.96
CA ILE A 611 -38.20 21.59 -10.99
C ILE A 611 -39.23 22.55 -10.32
N GLY A 612 -38.92 23.85 -10.26
CA GLY A 612 -39.90 24.86 -9.85
C GLY A 612 -41.04 25.02 -10.87
N PRO A 613 -42.20 25.61 -10.49
CA PRO A 613 -43.33 25.78 -11.38
C PRO A 613 -42.98 26.72 -12.54
N VAL A 614 -42.74 26.17 -13.73
CA VAL A 614 -42.55 26.94 -14.96
C VAL A 614 -43.91 27.26 -15.56
N SER A 615 -44.27 28.55 -15.56
CA SER A 615 -45.40 29.06 -16.33
C SER A 615 -45.12 28.91 -17.83
N GLU A 616 -46.10 28.37 -18.55
CA GLU A 616 -46.12 28.11 -19.97
C GLU A 616 -45.78 29.37 -20.81
N GLN A 617 -44.55 29.49 -21.30
CA GLN A 617 -44.14 30.54 -22.24
C GLN A 617 -44.03 29.96 -23.67
N ARG A 618 -44.94 30.37 -24.55
CA ARG A 618 -44.94 30.08 -26.00
C ARG A 618 -43.65 30.59 -26.65
N GLY A 619 -42.89 29.70 -27.28
CA GLY A 619 -41.69 30.05 -28.06
C GLY A 619 -42.00 30.73 -29.41
N PRO A 620 -41.07 31.52 -29.98
CA PRO A 620 -41.26 32.21 -31.25
C PRO A 620 -40.90 31.31 -32.45
N ARG A 621 -41.69 31.45 -33.53
CA ARG A 621 -41.45 30.85 -34.84
C ARG A 621 -40.17 31.44 -35.46
N LEU A 622 -39.21 30.60 -35.83
CA LEU A 622 -38.07 30.99 -36.68
C LEU A 622 -38.44 30.85 -38.15
N HIS A 623 -38.44 31.99 -38.85
CA HIS A 623 -38.49 32.07 -40.31
C HIS A 623 -37.13 31.73 -40.92
N ARG A 624 -37.15 30.79 -41.86
CA ARG A 624 -36.08 30.40 -42.77
C ARG A 624 -35.78 31.55 -43.75
N LYS A 625 -34.53 32.00 -43.86
CA LYS A 625 -34.06 32.82 -44.99
C LYS A 625 -32.85 32.16 -45.63
N ALA A 626 -32.98 31.89 -46.91
CA ALA A 626 -31.96 31.36 -47.80
C ALA A 626 -30.86 32.40 -48.05
N GLN A 627 -29.63 31.93 -48.27
CA GLN A 627 -28.56 32.74 -48.84
C GLN A 627 -27.71 31.85 -49.74
N ASP A 628 -27.98 31.96 -51.04
CA ASP A 628 -27.07 31.66 -52.14
C ASP A 628 -26.06 32.81 -52.25
N GLY A 629 -24.85 32.53 -52.76
CA GLY A 629 -23.98 33.60 -53.26
C GLY A 629 -22.48 33.36 -53.16
N GLU A 630 -21.95 32.75 -54.21
CA GLU A 630 -20.71 33.11 -54.92
C GLU A 630 -19.31 32.86 -54.34
N SER A 631 -18.59 32.10 -55.16
CA SER A 631 -17.15 31.88 -55.24
C SER A 631 -16.43 33.04 -55.93
N GLU A 632 -15.24 33.41 -55.47
CA GLU A 632 -14.06 33.74 -56.28
C GLU A 632 -12.86 33.97 -55.33
N ALA A 633 -11.84 33.10 -55.40
CA ALA A 633 -10.56 33.34 -56.08
C ALA A 633 -9.68 34.44 -55.43
N VAL A 634 -8.52 34.05 -54.90
CA VAL A 634 -7.17 34.65 -55.13
C VAL A 634 -6.13 33.93 -54.25
N ARG A 635 -5.23 33.18 -54.89
CA ARG A 635 -3.81 32.94 -54.53
C ARG A 635 -3.02 33.50 -55.72
N PRO A 636 -1.84 34.15 -55.58
CA PRO A 636 -0.60 33.37 -55.38
C PRO A 636 0.62 34.11 -54.73
N ALA A 637 1.62 33.35 -54.28
CA ALA A 637 3.09 33.63 -54.29
C ALA A 637 3.79 32.55 -53.42
N LEU A 638 4.38 31.47 -53.96
CA LEU A 638 5.74 31.29 -54.53
C LEU A 638 6.94 31.58 -53.59
N ARG A 639 7.58 30.47 -53.17
CA ARG A 639 9.03 30.14 -53.11
C ARG A 639 10.02 31.17 -52.56
N SER A 640 10.79 30.78 -51.53
CA SER A 640 12.27 30.64 -51.59
C SER A 640 12.85 30.47 -50.18
N ALA A 641 13.47 29.31 -49.90
CA ALA A 641 14.54 29.15 -48.91
C ALA A 641 14.99 27.68 -48.88
N ALA A 642 15.76 27.28 -49.88
CA ALA A 642 16.58 26.08 -49.85
C ALA A 642 17.93 26.48 -50.41
N ASP A 643 18.89 26.74 -49.52
CA ASP A 643 20.33 26.56 -49.77
C ASP A 643 21.13 26.91 -48.50
N VAL A 644 22.31 26.31 -48.42
CA VAL A 644 23.39 26.48 -47.43
C VAL A 644 23.27 25.59 -46.18
N LEU A 645 23.98 24.45 -46.21
CA LEU A 645 25.09 24.13 -45.29
C LEU A 645 25.69 22.74 -45.65
N THR A 646 26.71 22.76 -46.51
CA THR A 646 27.70 21.68 -46.62
C THR A 646 28.83 21.85 -45.58
N PRO A 647 29.39 20.76 -45.03
CA PRO A 647 30.41 20.79 -43.98
C PRO A 647 31.85 20.94 -44.52
N PRO A 648 32.80 21.52 -43.76
CA PRO A 648 34.23 21.49 -44.10
C PRO A 648 34.97 20.28 -43.46
N PRO A 649 36.22 19.99 -43.90
CA PRO A 649 36.70 18.63 -44.10
C PRO A 649 37.66 18.09 -43.02
N ALA A 650 37.93 16.80 -43.17
CA ALA A 650 38.84 15.93 -42.44
C ALA A 650 40.24 16.49 -42.17
N ALA A 651 40.71 16.30 -40.93
CA ALA A 651 42.13 16.33 -40.56
C ALA A 651 42.64 14.90 -40.36
N ARG A 652 43.70 14.58 -41.10
CA ARG A 652 44.43 13.32 -41.15
C ARG A 652 45.42 13.18 -39.98
N SER A 653 45.53 11.96 -39.47
CA SER A 653 46.75 11.24 -39.04
C SER A 653 47.72 11.90 -38.05
N ALA A 654 47.84 11.29 -36.87
CA ALA A 654 49.13 11.12 -36.18
C ALA A 654 49.15 9.73 -35.50
N PHE A 655 49.92 8.82 -36.10
CA PHE A 655 50.37 7.57 -35.49
C PHE A 655 51.43 7.91 -34.43
N SER A 656 51.28 7.42 -33.21
CA SER A 656 52.37 7.36 -32.23
C SER A 656 52.68 5.90 -31.89
N VAL A 657 53.95 5.59 -32.12
CA VAL A 657 54.63 4.30 -32.03
C VAL A 657 54.91 3.95 -30.56
N LEU A 658 54.64 2.70 -30.18
CA LEU A 658 55.06 2.08 -28.92
C LEU A 658 56.58 1.77 -28.92
N PRO A 659 57.30 1.92 -27.79
CA PRO A 659 58.65 1.40 -27.67
C PRO A 659 58.65 -0.12 -27.33
N PRO A 660 59.68 -0.88 -27.76
CA PRO A 660 59.79 -2.32 -27.51
C PRO A 660 60.36 -2.62 -26.11
N PRO A 661 60.19 -3.87 -25.60
CA PRO A 661 60.80 -4.31 -24.37
C PRO A 661 62.27 -4.70 -24.59
N VAL A 662 63.10 -4.49 -23.57
CA VAL A 662 64.53 -4.84 -23.52
C VAL A 662 64.70 -5.81 -22.32
N PRO A 663 65.62 -6.80 -22.42
CA PRO A 663 65.47 -8.15 -21.87
C PRO A 663 65.75 -8.32 -20.38
#